data_AF-A0A7K0J341-F1
#
_entry.id   AF-A0A7K0J341-F1
#
_cell.length_a   1.000
_cell.length_b   1.000
_cell.length_c   1.000
_cell.angle_alpha   90.00
_cell.angle_beta   90.00
_cell.angle_gamma   90.00
#
_symmetry.space_group_name_H-M   'P 1'
#
loop_
_entity.id
_entity.type
_entity.pdbx_description
1 polymer ?
#
loop_
_entity_poly.entity_id
_entity_poly.type
_entity_poly.pdbx_seq_one_letter_code
_entity_poly.pdbx_strand_id
1 'polypeptide(L)'
;MIRKSLVLLVIICCNFAVPVNAFNDKITHRQLTEKAIDNSELNTYIKFVGYSSGKNKELEGKDRKGNTQKYTIGRWLQEGSEDEDSPTFCRASNHFHNPIYKTQQPFSLDWLGSQMSDSPTVDASCGTDHRYSNVTFATGFADPFVYIGKRTGQDRGLLGLYDAPQEMGWDNARSYIYEALTSQAPATREAMFVKTFRAVGQTVHLLQDMAVPAHVRNDMQSHLWNNWNPLKWSNPFEKYVANNNNPMITIMNMTTVADKPSFSAPMRLTDFWDANAYTGENPSAGTDQGIAEYANANFVSDFTIFKPQSDTKHYFKYPAESSTQKVNMHIANPFSPGDTLTRKYYLKTGDGDTGYLLAGVGYLKVKVQTWPDTTTIETLPPMDDYVHADYADRLLPRAVGYSAALLDYFFRGKIKLTVATPENITFRSIKVRAENDLMGETMGVGEVKLIIRYKALSEWNMGGNQYQLNYPPEDSSPDKYTYKVSSPQNVDLTNPQALTFDFSTDTLPYFYDDMTMQLVFKGKLGNEEGAVAVSQLEPINGVYSDFTVSLPASGVYAKATGSTLGATFNELKVKATTDIPAGLSGGNFELALEYRKTGGDPFQSLPVDTEPANAAGYVLRVPEKNGVSILQPGTPVELTFDLSSVPLPVTATDVYLNIIYKNSGTSKAMAVGYRDISEPTPVDIFNNTDYVCVNNQWFPAGDPAAIALADQLGNNNGIDDDIDTFRHNISNIYYKLTSSTSPQPVGATNFSFFEPGPVGPASFKRLGFILTDYDLKYSSLRNIGHIDPADHWVGGIGVFASLESGMAVKNQTGSDGITRYPLMYNMRGKLMWGGAGTVYGNLKLPANSTCDWALLPAVP
;
A
#
# COMPACT_ATOMS: atom_id res chain seq x y z
N MET A 1 73.97 -0.29 10.57
CA MET A 1 73.47 0.74 9.63
C MET A 1 72.22 0.34 8.84
N ILE A 2 71.59 -0.82 9.08
CA ILE A 2 70.45 -1.32 8.28
C ILE A 2 69.06 -0.99 8.89
N ARG A 3 68.98 -0.55 10.15
CA ARG A 3 67.69 -0.20 10.80
C ARG A 3 67.19 1.22 10.53
N LYS A 4 68.00 2.13 9.97
CA LYS A 4 67.56 3.51 9.66
C LYS A 4 67.01 3.67 8.23
N SER A 5 67.30 2.75 7.32
CA SER A 5 66.81 2.80 5.94
C SER A 5 65.39 2.24 5.77
N LEU A 6 64.91 1.40 6.70
CA LEU A 6 63.56 0.84 6.65
C LEU A 6 62.47 1.83 7.12
N VAL A 7 62.84 2.75 8.02
CA VAL A 7 61.91 3.79 8.54
C VAL A 7 61.74 4.93 7.53
N LEU A 8 62.74 5.18 6.67
CA LEU A 8 62.64 6.19 5.62
C LEU A 8 61.72 5.77 4.46
N LEU A 9 61.56 4.46 4.22
CA LEU A 9 60.65 3.95 3.18
C LEU A 9 59.16 4.03 3.60
N VAL A 10 58.88 4.03 4.92
CA VAL A 10 57.50 4.11 5.46
C VAL A 10 57.01 5.57 5.58
N ILE A 11 57.92 6.54 5.68
CA ILE A 11 57.56 7.96 5.88
C ILE A 11 57.38 8.73 4.56
N ILE A 12 57.95 8.27 3.44
CA ILE A 12 57.79 8.94 2.13
C ILE A 12 56.43 8.61 1.46
N CYS A 13 55.69 7.61 1.94
CA CYS A 13 54.35 7.27 1.41
C CYS A 13 53.20 8.16 1.92
N CYS A 14 53.46 9.16 2.76
CA CYS A 14 52.40 9.93 3.44
C CYS A 14 52.14 11.36 2.92
N ASN A 15 52.61 11.77 1.74
CA ASN A 15 52.41 13.16 1.29
C ASN A 15 52.09 13.39 -0.20
N PHE A 16 51.30 12.51 -0.81
CA PHE A 16 50.44 12.90 -1.94
C PHE A 16 49.12 12.16 -1.84
N ALA A 17 48.13 12.79 -1.19
CA ALA A 17 46.74 12.37 -1.31
C ALA A 17 46.24 12.80 -2.70
N VAL A 18 46.48 11.96 -3.70
CA VAL A 18 45.75 12.02 -4.97
C VAL A 18 44.70 10.92 -4.92
N PRO A 19 43.41 11.21 -5.17
CA PRO A 19 42.40 10.16 -5.28
C PRO A 19 42.74 9.28 -6.49
N VAL A 20 42.94 7.99 -6.28
CA VAL A 20 43.21 7.02 -7.34
C VAL A 20 41.93 6.23 -7.57
N ASN A 21 41.39 6.37 -8.78
CA ASN A 21 40.06 5.95 -9.17
C ASN A 21 40.09 4.59 -9.88
N ALA A 22 39.36 3.60 -9.34
CA ALA A 22 38.67 2.55 -10.13
C ALA A 22 37.53 3.20 -10.90
N PHE A 23 36.49 2.47 -11.35
CA PHE A 23 35.19 3.14 -11.43
C PHE A 23 35.08 3.77 -10.05
N ASN A 24 35.04 5.10 -9.93
CA ASN A 24 35.12 5.69 -8.59
C ASN A 24 33.86 5.17 -7.91
N ASP A 25 34.01 4.21 -7.01
CA ASP A 25 32.95 3.49 -6.31
C ASP A 25 31.98 4.49 -5.68
N LYS A 26 32.50 5.67 -5.34
CA LYS A 26 31.77 6.79 -4.76
C LYS A 26 30.92 7.60 -5.74
N ILE A 27 31.21 7.54 -7.02
CA ILE A 27 30.63 8.39 -8.07
C ILE A 27 30.02 7.56 -9.20
N THR A 28 30.80 6.71 -9.88
CA THR A 28 30.40 6.14 -11.16
C THR A 28 29.30 5.08 -11.02
N HIS A 29 29.47 4.04 -10.19
CA HIS A 29 28.42 3.04 -9.93
C HIS A 29 27.15 3.66 -9.34
N ARG A 30 27.31 4.66 -8.47
CA ARG A 30 26.17 5.42 -7.93
C ARG A 30 25.39 6.14 -9.03
N GLN A 31 26.07 6.82 -9.95
CA GLN A 31 25.44 7.53 -11.06
C GLN A 31 24.80 6.58 -12.07
N LEU A 32 25.45 5.47 -12.41
CA LEU A 32 24.84 4.43 -13.26
C LEU A 32 23.59 3.85 -12.61
N THR A 33 23.65 3.58 -11.30
CA THR A 33 22.51 3.08 -10.52
C THR A 33 21.39 4.11 -10.43
N GLU A 34 21.71 5.38 -10.19
CA GLU A 34 20.74 6.49 -10.23
C GLU A 34 20.03 6.55 -11.58
N LYS A 35 20.80 6.47 -12.67
CA LYS A 35 20.22 6.50 -14.01
C LYS A 35 19.39 5.26 -14.32
N ALA A 36 19.80 4.09 -13.82
CA ALA A 36 19.03 2.87 -13.95
C ALA A 36 17.69 2.95 -13.19
N ILE A 37 17.70 3.54 -11.98
CA ILE A 37 16.47 3.81 -11.21
C ILE A 37 15.52 4.69 -12.02
N ASP A 38 16.03 5.75 -12.65
CA ASP A 38 15.25 6.68 -13.48
C ASP A 38 14.63 6.04 -14.73
N ASN A 39 15.24 4.97 -15.24
CA ASN A 39 14.79 4.24 -16.43
C ASN A 39 14.09 2.91 -16.08
N SER A 40 13.76 2.68 -14.81
CA SER A 40 13.07 1.48 -14.30
C SER A 40 11.68 1.82 -13.73
N GLU A 41 10.87 0.78 -13.54
CA GLU A 41 9.58 0.83 -12.87
C GLU A 41 9.67 0.83 -11.34
N LEU A 42 10.88 0.91 -10.77
CA LEU A 42 11.07 0.92 -9.31
C LEU A 42 10.22 2.00 -8.63
N ASN A 43 10.22 3.23 -9.16
CA ASN A 43 9.44 4.32 -8.57
C ASN A 43 7.93 4.03 -8.59
N THR A 44 7.44 3.43 -9.67
CA THR A 44 6.05 2.98 -9.81
C THR A 44 5.73 1.89 -8.79
N TYR A 45 6.60 0.88 -8.67
CA TYR A 45 6.45 -0.21 -7.71
C TYR A 45 6.42 0.28 -6.26
N ILE A 46 7.32 1.20 -5.87
CA ILE A 46 7.37 1.73 -4.50
C ILE A 46 6.08 2.47 -4.14
N LYS A 47 5.50 3.21 -5.09
CA LYS A 47 4.18 3.82 -4.92
C LYS A 47 3.07 2.76 -4.82
N PHE A 48 3.14 1.73 -5.64
CA PHE A 48 2.18 0.62 -5.66
C PHE A 48 2.11 -0.12 -4.32
N VAL A 49 3.24 -0.27 -3.60
CA VAL A 49 3.28 -0.87 -2.26
C VAL A 49 3.02 0.11 -1.11
N GLY A 50 2.63 1.35 -1.44
CA GLY A 50 2.05 2.29 -0.48
C GLY A 50 2.93 3.45 -0.03
N TYR A 51 4.13 3.62 -0.59
CA TYR A 51 4.97 4.79 -0.32
C TYR A 51 4.77 5.83 -1.43
N SER A 52 3.86 6.77 -1.21
CA SER A 52 3.44 7.76 -2.21
C SER A 52 4.59 8.63 -2.78
N SER A 53 5.63 8.86 -1.98
CA SER A 53 6.86 9.58 -2.39
C SER A 53 7.78 8.76 -3.31
N GLY A 54 7.46 7.50 -3.57
CA GLY A 54 8.22 6.63 -4.47
C GLY A 54 9.68 6.48 -4.03
N LYS A 55 10.61 6.56 -4.98
CA LYS A 55 12.07 6.46 -4.72
C LYS A 55 12.61 7.52 -3.74
N ASN A 56 11.89 8.62 -3.54
CA ASN A 56 12.27 9.72 -2.64
C ASN A 56 11.83 9.48 -1.18
N LYS A 57 11.10 8.41 -0.88
CA LYS A 57 10.77 8.03 0.50
C LYS A 57 12.06 7.81 1.29
N GLU A 58 12.22 8.54 2.38
CA GLU A 58 13.32 8.36 3.33
C GLU A 58 13.06 7.18 4.26
N LEU A 59 14.09 6.35 4.44
CA LEU A 59 14.14 5.23 5.37
C LEU A 59 15.36 5.39 6.29
N GLU A 60 15.15 5.18 7.57
CA GLU A 60 16.25 5.10 8.55
C GLU A 60 16.81 3.68 8.60
N GLY A 61 18.12 3.53 8.57
CA GLY A 61 18.76 2.22 8.59
C GLY A 61 20.26 2.28 8.81
N LYS A 62 20.90 1.11 8.76
CA LYS A 62 22.35 0.97 8.98
C LYS A 62 23.12 0.97 7.67
N ASP A 63 24.12 1.85 7.57
CA ASP A 63 25.12 1.82 6.49
C ASP A 63 26.12 0.64 6.67
N ARG A 64 27.09 0.49 5.75
CA ARG A 64 28.11 -0.57 5.85
C ARG A 64 28.96 -0.50 7.12
N LYS A 65 29.14 0.69 7.66
CA LYS A 65 29.94 0.94 8.88
C LYS A 65 29.12 0.72 10.16
N GLY A 66 27.82 0.42 10.04
CA GLY A 66 26.92 0.25 11.17
C GLY A 66 26.38 1.56 11.76
N ASN A 67 26.62 2.70 11.09
CA ASN A 67 26.05 3.98 11.52
C ASN A 67 24.59 4.05 11.10
N THR A 68 23.76 4.67 11.94
CA THR A 68 22.39 5.01 11.56
C THR A 68 22.43 6.17 10.57
N GLN A 69 21.83 5.98 9.40
CA GLN A 69 21.63 6.99 8.39
C GLN A 69 20.16 7.06 8.02
N LYS A 70 19.73 8.23 7.54
CA LYS A 70 18.40 8.41 6.97
C LYS A 70 18.56 8.87 5.53
N TYR A 71 18.25 7.96 4.60
CA TYR A 71 18.44 8.18 3.17
C TYR A 71 17.18 7.83 2.40
N THR A 72 17.02 8.43 1.22
CA THR A 72 15.98 8.02 0.27
C THR A 72 16.19 6.57 -0.18
N ILE A 73 15.12 5.89 -0.59
CA ILE A 73 15.20 4.54 -1.17
C ILE A 73 16.22 4.51 -2.33
N GLY A 74 16.15 5.49 -3.24
CA GLY A 74 17.10 5.57 -4.36
C GLY A 74 18.55 5.69 -3.88
N ARG A 75 18.79 6.45 -2.80
CA ARG A 75 20.12 6.55 -2.21
C ARG A 75 20.59 5.26 -1.56
N TRP A 76 19.72 4.48 -0.90
CA TRP A 76 20.11 3.17 -0.35
C TRP A 76 20.53 2.16 -1.42
N LEU A 77 19.91 2.18 -2.61
CA LEU A 77 20.42 1.41 -3.76
C LEU A 77 21.81 1.88 -4.19
N GLN A 78 22.03 3.20 -4.30
CA GLN A 78 23.34 3.75 -4.64
C GLN A 78 24.41 3.36 -3.61
N GLU A 79 24.09 3.39 -2.31
CA GLU A 79 25.00 2.92 -1.24
C GLU A 79 25.36 1.45 -1.44
N GLY A 80 24.37 0.60 -1.76
CA GLY A 80 24.61 -0.79 -2.14
C GLY A 80 25.61 -0.91 -3.28
N SER A 81 25.43 -0.14 -4.35
CA SER A 81 26.32 -0.19 -5.51
C SER A 81 27.75 0.32 -5.25
N GLU A 82 27.95 1.24 -4.29
CA GLU A 82 29.31 1.62 -3.86
C GLU A 82 29.93 0.55 -2.97
N ASP A 83 29.12 -0.07 -2.11
CA ASP A 83 29.61 -0.93 -1.05
C ASP A 83 30.27 -2.22 -1.55
N GLU A 84 29.97 -2.67 -2.77
CA GLU A 84 30.43 -3.94 -3.33
C GLU A 84 31.94 -4.02 -3.54
N ASP A 85 32.60 -2.93 -3.91
CA ASP A 85 34.07 -2.87 -4.11
C ASP A 85 34.89 -2.80 -2.81
N SER A 86 34.24 -2.44 -1.70
CA SER A 86 34.89 -2.02 -0.47
C SER A 86 34.71 -2.89 0.81
N PRO A 87 34.23 -4.16 0.80
CA PRO A 87 34.18 -4.99 2.00
C PRO A 87 35.53 -5.64 2.35
N THR A 88 36.27 -6.18 1.37
CA THR A 88 37.57 -6.86 1.57
C THR A 88 38.42 -6.82 0.30
N PHE A 89 39.74 -6.96 0.43
CA PHE A 89 40.68 -7.06 -0.70
C PHE A 89 40.33 -8.19 -1.68
N CYS A 90 39.77 -9.28 -1.18
CA CYS A 90 39.52 -10.48 -1.98
C CYS A 90 38.18 -10.46 -2.72
N ARG A 91 37.25 -9.59 -2.32
CA ARG A 91 35.91 -9.55 -2.91
C ARG A 91 35.92 -9.19 -4.40
N ALA A 92 36.77 -8.24 -4.80
CA ALA A 92 36.93 -7.83 -6.20
C ALA A 92 37.36 -8.97 -7.14
N SER A 93 37.95 -10.05 -6.62
CA SER A 93 38.29 -11.22 -7.45
C SER A 93 37.06 -11.97 -7.97
N ASN A 94 35.88 -11.72 -7.40
CA ASN A 94 34.60 -12.26 -7.85
C ASN A 94 33.91 -11.38 -8.90
N HIS A 95 34.51 -10.26 -9.32
CA HIS A 95 33.88 -9.33 -10.26
C HIS A 95 34.10 -9.74 -11.73
N PHE A 96 34.83 -10.83 -11.97
CA PHE A 96 35.20 -11.31 -13.30
C PHE A 96 34.27 -12.44 -13.78
N HIS A 97 33.97 -12.46 -15.07
CA HIS A 97 33.23 -13.55 -15.72
C HIS A 97 33.62 -13.68 -17.19
N ASN A 98 34.28 -14.78 -17.56
CA ASN A 98 34.56 -15.09 -18.95
C ASN A 98 33.40 -15.91 -19.59
N PRO A 99 32.56 -15.31 -20.45
CA PRO A 99 31.37 -15.99 -20.99
C PRO A 99 31.68 -17.10 -22.00
N ILE A 100 32.95 -17.28 -22.39
CA ILE A 100 33.35 -18.32 -23.36
C ILE A 100 34.21 -19.43 -22.74
N TYR A 101 34.36 -19.46 -21.40
CA TYR A 101 35.07 -20.55 -20.74
C TYR A 101 34.29 -21.87 -20.86
N LYS A 102 34.95 -22.93 -21.33
CA LYS A 102 34.36 -24.26 -21.56
C LYS A 102 35.22 -25.35 -20.93
N THR A 103 34.61 -26.28 -20.21
CA THR A 103 35.26 -27.52 -19.75
C THR A 103 35.01 -28.67 -20.74
N GLN A 104 35.87 -29.69 -20.76
CA GLN A 104 35.79 -30.78 -21.75
C GLN A 104 34.62 -31.74 -21.48
N GLN A 105 33.67 -31.77 -22.42
CA GLN A 105 32.63 -32.78 -22.72
C GLN A 105 31.54 -33.10 -21.67
N PRO A 106 30.23 -32.95 -22.03
CA PRO A 106 29.73 -32.22 -23.19
C PRO A 106 29.95 -30.71 -22.98
N PHE A 107 30.11 -29.95 -24.06
CA PHE A 107 30.42 -28.50 -24.06
C PHE A 107 29.31 -27.64 -23.41
N SER A 108 29.09 -27.76 -22.11
CA SER A 108 28.30 -26.82 -21.33
C SER A 108 29.21 -25.68 -20.86
N LEU A 109 28.70 -24.45 -20.94
CA LEU A 109 29.31 -23.32 -20.26
C LEU A 109 29.34 -23.63 -18.76
N ASP A 110 30.52 -23.52 -18.17
CA ASP A 110 30.75 -23.77 -16.74
C ASP A 110 31.18 -22.46 -16.10
N TRP A 111 30.25 -21.82 -15.38
CA TRP A 111 30.53 -20.55 -14.74
C TRP A 111 31.40 -20.70 -13.49
N LEU A 112 31.63 -21.91 -12.97
CA LEU A 112 32.64 -22.16 -11.95
C LEU A 112 34.06 -22.03 -12.50
N GLY A 113 34.26 -22.28 -13.79
CA GLY A 113 35.55 -22.06 -14.45
C GLY A 113 35.72 -20.65 -15.02
N SER A 114 34.64 -19.87 -15.09
CA SER A 114 34.60 -18.54 -15.72
C SER A 114 35.15 -17.40 -14.84
N GLN A 115 35.64 -17.73 -13.65
CA GLN A 115 36.20 -16.80 -12.67
C GLN A 115 37.60 -16.28 -13.01
N MET A 116 38.06 -15.30 -12.22
CA MET A 116 39.41 -14.72 -12.35
C MET A 116 40.51 -15.78 -12.15
N SER A 117 41.43 -15.89 -13.13
CA SER A 117 42.46 -16.94 -13.17
C SER A 117 43.84 -16.47 -13.69
N ASP A 118 44.01 -15.18 -13.98
CA ASP A 118 45.25 -14.64 -14.57
C ASP A 118 46.20 -13.95 -13.57
N SER A 119 45.91 -13.96 -12.26
CA SER A 119 46.75 -13.27 -11.25
C SER A 119 47.24 -14.18 -10.10
N PRO A 120 48.47 -14.73 -10.19
CA PRO A 120 49.09 -15.50 -9.11
C PRO A 120 49.27 -14.73 -7.79
N THR A 121 49.38 -13.40 -7.86
CA THR A 121 49.48 -12.54 -6.67
C THR A 121 48.17 -12.53 -5.89
N VAL A 122 47.04 -12.45 -6.59
CA VAL A 122 45.73 -12.57 -5.96
C VAL A 122 45.50 -14.02 -5.49
N ASP A 123 46.01 -15.03 -6.21
CA ASP A 123 45.98 -16.45 -5.78
C ASP A 123 46.64 -16.65 -4.43
N ALA A 124 47.88 -16.17 -4.29
CA ALA A 124 48.61 -16.28 -3.04
C ALA A 124 47.92 -15.51 -1.89
N SER A 125 47.30 -14.37 -2.20
CA SER A 125 46.73 -13.47 -1.20
C SER A 125 45.36 -13.92 -0.69
N CYS A 126 44.49 -14.41 -1.60
CA CYS A 126 43.08 -14.68 -1.34
C CYS A 126 42.69 -16.16 -1.37
N GLY A 127 43.58 -17.03 -1.86
CA GLY A 127 43.23 -18.43 -2.15
C GLY A 127 42.42 -18.57 -3.44
N THR A 128 42.33 -19.81 -3.93
CA THR A 128 41.63 -20.18 -5.17
C THR A 128 40.29 -20.88 -4.94
N ASP A 129 40.11 -21.48 -3.75
CA ASP A 129 39.05 -22.45 -3.49
C ASP A 129 37.65 -21.84 -3.33
N HIS A 130 37.57 -20.51 -3.21
CA HIS A 130 36.33 -19.76 -2.98
C HIS A 130 36.12 -18.60 -3.95
N ARG A 131 36.90 -18.55 -5.04
CA ARG A 131 36.60 -17.61 -6.11
C ARG A 131 35.44 -18.09 -6.92
N TYR A 132 34.71 -17.11 -7.41
CA TYR A 132 33.47 -17.31 -8.10
C TYR A 132 33.43 -16.39 -9.30
N SER A 133 32.80 -16.84 -10.38
CA SER A 133 32.45 -15.89 -11.43
C SER A 133 31.46 -14.87 -10.89
N ASN A 134 31.45 -13.69 -11.50
CA ASN A 134 30.54 -12.61 -11.17
C ASN A 134 29.07 -13.08 -11.14
N VAL A 135 28.65 -13.83 -12.16
CA VAL A 135 27.28 -14.36 -12.25
C VAL A 135 26.95 -15.23 -11.05
N THR A 136 27.81 -16.19 -10.72
CA THR A 136 27.56 -17.10 -9.60
C THR A 136 27.70 -16.39 -8.26
N PHE A 137 28.54 -15.37 -8.14
CA PHE A 137 28.66 -14.56 -6.91
C PHE A 137 27.43 -13.68 -6.67
N ALA A 138 26.88 -13.07 -7.72
CA ALA A 138 25.68 -12.25 -7.66
C ALA A 138 24.41 -13.06 -7.40
N THR A 139 24.29 -14.22 -8.06
CA THR A 139 23.01 -14.94 -8.20
C THR A 139 22.98 -16.33 -7.56
N GLY A 140 24.13 -16.95 -7.28
CA GLY A 140 24.21 -18.33 -6.79
C GLY A 140 24.06 -19.42 -7.86
N PHE A 141 24.02 -19.07 -9.15
CA PHE A 141 23.90 -20.01 -10.28
C PHE A 141 25.26 -20.36 -10.91
N ALA A 142 25.58 -21.65 -11.01
CA ALA A 142 26.82 -22.17 -11.60
C ALA A 142 26.74 -22.36 -13.13
N ASP A 143 25.52 -22.42 -13.65
CA ASP A 143 25.15 -22.32 -15.06
C ASP A 143 23.69 -21.82 -15.11
N PRO A 144 23.07 -21.59 -16.28
CA PRO A 144 21.71 -21.03 -16.34
C PRO A 144 20.61 -21.88 -15.71
N PHE A 145 20.87 -23.13 -15.34
CA PHE A 145 19.92 -24.09 -14.82
C PHE A 145 20.32 -24.65 -13.44
N VAL A 146 21.60 -24.57 -13.06
CA VAL A 146 22.10 -25.15 -11.81
C VAL A 146 22.33 -24.07 -10.75
N TYR A 147 21.41 -24.01 -9.80
CA TYR A 147 21.54 -23.19 -8.59
C TYR A 147 22.32 -23.96 -7.51
N ILE A 148 23.39 -23.35 -6.97
CA ILE A 148 24.29 -23.97 -5.98
C ILE A 148 24.22 -23.31 -4.60
N GLY A 149 23.31 -22.36 -4.39
CA GLY A 149 23.06 -21.76 -3.08
C GLY A 149 23.88 -20.50 -2.77
N LYS A 150 23.60 -19.95 -1.58
CA LYS A 150 24.28 -18.77 -1.02
C LYS A 150 25.75 -19.07 -0.73
N ARG A 151 26.62 -18.08 -0.95
CA ARG A 151 28.06 -18.16 -0.63
C ARG A 151 28.30 -17.83 0.85
N THR A 152 28.48 -18.85 1.69
CA THR A 152 28.56 -18.68 3.16
C THR A 152 29.96 -18.99 3.75
N GLY A 153 30.98 -19.24 2.91
CA GLY A 153 32.34 -19.59 3.36
C GLY A 153 33.20 -18.38 3.74
N GLN A 154 34.07 -18.55 4.74
CA GLN A 154 35.20 -17.66 5.03
C GLN A 154 36.48 -18.47 4.86
N ASP A 155 37.16 -18.30 3.73
CA ASP A 155 38.45 -18.94 3.49
C ASP A 155 39.57 -17.92 3.50
N ARG A 156 40.70 -18.32 4.08
CA ARG A 156 41.89 -17.48 4.24
C ARG A 156 42.95 -17.93 3.26
N GLY A 157 43.40 -17.00 2.41
CA GLY A 157 44.58 -17.20 1.58
C GLY A 157 45.86 -17.35 2.41
N LEU A 158 46.98 -17.64 1.75
CA LEU A 158 48.27 -17.91 2.38
C LEU A 158 48.80 -16.70 3.19
N LEU A 159 48.32 -15.49 2.87
CA LEU A 159 48.59 -14.23 3.57
C LEU A 159 47.53 -13.85 4.62
N GLY A 160 46.55 -14.72 4.89
CA GLY A 160 45.53 -14.51 5.93
C GLY A 160 44.39 -13.55 5.57
N LEU A 161 44.34 -13.05 4.32
CA LEU A 161 43.21 -12.27 3.81
C LEU A 161 42.05 -13.21 3.46
N TYR A 162 40.81 -12.77 3.70
CA TYR A 162 39.60 -13.56 3.46
C TYR A 162 38.55 -12.76 2.68
N ASP A 163 37.72 -13.48 1.94
CA ASP A 163 36.47 -12.93 1.41
C ASP A 163 35.36 -13.05 2.45
N ALA A 164 34.55 -12.01 2.58
CA ALA A 164 33.41 -12.02 3.49
C ALA A 164 32.23 -12.77 2.84
N PRO A 165 31.40 -13.48 3.61
CA PRO A 165 30.20 -14.13 3.08
C PRO A 165 29.34 -13.17 2.26
N GLN A 166 28.69 -13.68 1.21
CA GLN A 166 27.79 -12.87 0.39
C GLN A 166 26.43 -12.72 1.10
N GLU A 167 26.35 -11.78 2.03
CA GLU A 167 25.13 -11.46 2.80
C GLU A 167 24.18 -10.50 2.08
N MET A 168 24.56 -10.01 0.90
CA MET A 168 23.86 -8.96 0.15
C MET A 168 23.63 -9.35 -1.34
N GLY A 169 23.74 -10.64 -1.68
CA GLY A 169 23.38 -11.17 -3.01
C GLY A 169 21.86 -11.31 -3.24
N TRP A 170 21.48 -11.79 -4.43
CA TRP A 170 20.10 -11.81 -4.92
C TRP A 170 19.09 -12.52 -3.99
N ASP A 171 19.42 -13.71 -3.49
CA ASP A 171 18.53 -14.48 -2.61
C ASP A 171 18.33 -13.83 -1.24
N ASN A 172 19.33 -13.08 -0.77
CA ASN A 172 19.22 -12.29 0.44
C ASN A 172 18.28 -11.12 0.19
N ALA A 173 18.42 -10.42 -0.94
CA ALA A 173 17.48 -9.36 -1.34
C ALA A 173 16.03 -9.87 -1.40
N ARG A 174 15.79 -11.06 -1.98
CA ARG A 174 14.47 -11.71 -2.00
C ARG A 174 13.94 -12.03 -0.60
N SER A 175 14.80 -12.48 0.29
CA SER A 175 14.43 -12.76 1.68
C SER A 175 14.13 -11.48 2.46
N TYR A 176 14.95 -10.44 2.28
CA TYR A 176 14.78 -9.14 2.93
C TYR A 176 13.50 -8.45 2.47
N ILE A 177 13.16 -8.44 1.18
CA ILE A 177 11.93 -7.78 0.74
C ILE A 177 10.69 -8.52 1.24
N TYR A 178 10.73 -9.86 1.27
CA TYR A 178 9.64 -10.65 1.85
C TYR A 178 9.43 -10.31 3.33
N GLU A 179 10.50 -10.23 4.11
CA GLU A 179 10.43 -9.86 5.52
C GLU A 179 9.98 -8.40 5.72
N ALA A 180 10.47 -7.48 4.88
CA ALA A 180 10.07 -6.08 4.87
C ALA A 180 8.56 -5.90 4.64
N LEU A 181 8.00 -6.72 3.74
CA LEU A 181 6.58 -6.70 3.40
C LEU A 181 5.70 -7.44 4.39
N THR A 182 6.24 -8.42 5.13
CA THR A 182 5.46 -9.33 5.99
C THR A 182 5.72 -9.18 7.49
N SER A 183 6.59 -8.26 7.92
CA SER A 183 6.79 -7.99 9.35
C SER A 183 5.68 -7.12 9.93
N GLN A 184 5.21 -7.44 11.13
CA GLN A 184 4.26 -6.61 11.88
C GLN A 184 4.92 -5.36 12.49
N ALA A 185 6.22 -5.41 12.78
CA ALA A 185 6.95 -4.35 13.47
C ALA A 185 7.46 -3.30 12.48
N PRO A 186 7.00 -2.02 12.54
CA PRO A 186 7.40 -0.98 11.58
C PRO A 186 8.92 -0.80 11.46
N ALA A 187 9.64 -0.80 12.58
CA ALA A 187 11.10 -0.68 12.60
C ALA A 187 11.80 -1.84 11.87
N THR A 188 11.30 -3.07 12.01
CA THR A 188 11.83 -4.23 11.28
C THR A 188 11.51 -4.12 9.80
N ARG A 189 10.31 -3.65 9.42
CA ARG A 189 9.95 -3.43 8.01
C ARG A 189 10.92 -2.46 7.35
N GLU A 190 11.15 -1.29 7.96
CA GLU A 190 12.08 -0.28 7.43
C GLU A 190 13.51 -0.82 7.33
N ALA A 191 14.01 -1.48 8.38
CA ALA A 191 15.35 -2.06 8.37
C ALA A 191 15.53 -3.12 7.26
N MET A 192 14.52 -3.95 7.01
CA MET A 192 14.56 -4.96 5.95
C MET A 192 14.39 -4.34 4.55
N PHE A 193 13.62 -3.26 4.40
CA PHE A 193 13.61 -2.48 3.15
C PHE A 193 15.00 -1.91 2.87
N VAL A 194 15.68 -1.31 3.86
CA VAL A 194 17.05 -0.81 3.69
C VAL A 194 18.01 -1.93 3.27
N LYS A 195 17.95 -3.10 3.91
CA LYS A 195 18.76 -4.25 3.49
C LYS A 195 18.44 -4.72 2.07
N THR A 196 17.17 -4.74 1.69
CA THR A 196 16.73 -5.08 0.32
C THR A 196 17.41 -4.18 -0.70
N PHE A 197 17.30 -2.86 -0.53
CA PHE A 197 17.82 -1.91 -1.50
C PHE A 197 19.35 -1.93 -1.59
N ARG A 198 20.04 -2.11 -0.45
CA ARG A 198 21.49 -2.29 -0.45
C ARG A 198 21.92 -3.57 -1.17
N ALA A 199 21.22 -4.69 -0.93
CA ALA A 199 21.51 -5.96 -1.59
C ALA A 199 21.25 -5.93 -3.11
N VAL A 200 20.13 -5.32 -3.52
CA VAL A 200 19.86 -5.09 -4.94
C VAL A 200 20.92 -4.18 -5.56
N GLY A 201 21.35 -3.12 -4.86
CA GLY A 201 22.43 -2.23 -5.31
C GLY A 201 23.76 -2.94 -5.54
N GLN A 202 24.15 -3.87 -4.64
CA GLN A 202 25.35 -4.70 -4.82
C GLN A 202 25.23 -5.64 -6.02
N THR A 203 24.06 -6.23 -6.23
CA THR A 203 23.83 -7.09 -7.39
C THR A 203 23.86 -6.29 -8.70
N VAL A 204 23.32 -5.06 -8.69
CA VAL A 204 23.39 -4.12 -9.83
C VAL A 204 24.84 -3.71 -10.13
N HIS A 205 25.66 -3.48 -9.09
CA HIS A 205 27.09 -3.22 -9.28
C HIS A 205 27.78 -4.36 -10.04
N LEU A 206 27.58 -5.61 -9.59
CA LEU A 206 28.17 -6.78 -10.24
C LEU A 206 27.74 -6.91 -11.71
N LEU A 207 26.50 -6.55 -12.04
CA LEU A 207 26.04 -6.48 -13.44
C LEU A 207 26.72 -5.37 -14.23
N GLN A 208 26.94 -4.20 -13.63
CA GLN A 208 27.62 -3.07 -14.27
C GLN A 208 29.08 -3.40 -14.61
N ASP A 209 29.76 -4.20 -13.79
CA ASP A 209 31.13 -4.65 -14.04
C ASP A 209 31.25 -5.52 -15.30
N MET A 210 30.18 -6.18 -15.71
CA MET A 210 30.17 -6.92 -16.98
C MET A 210 30.20 -6.01 -18.21
N ALA A 211 30.00 -4.70 -18.03
CA ALA A 211 30.24 -3.70 -19.07
C ALA A 211 31.71 -3.25 -19.13
N VAL A 212 32.61 -3.83 -18.33
CA VAL A 212 34.05 -3.53 -18.34
C VAL A 212 34.79 -4.65 -19.06
N PRO A 213 35.44 -4.38 -20.21
CA PRO A 213 36.08 -5.42 -21.02
C PRO A 213 37.11 -6.26 -20.24
N ALA A 214 37.82 -5.66 -19.28
CA ALA A 214 38.81 -6.36 -18.48
C ALA A 214 38.18 -7.41 -17.52
N HIS A 215 37.00 -7.12 -16.96
CA HIS A 215 36.26 -8.04 -16.07
C HIS A 215 35.76 -9.27 -16.82
N VAL A 216 35.37 -9.10 -18.09
CA VAL A 216 34.81 -10.20 -18.89
C VAL A 216 35.82 -10.95 -19.75
N ARG A 217 37.06 -10.44 -19.82
CA ARG A 217 38.17 -11.06 -20.58
C ARG A 217 39.28 -11.59 -19.67
N ASN A 218 38.98 -11.77 -18.38
CA ASN A 218 39.90 -12.33 -17.40
C ASN A 218 41.27 -11.59 -17.41
N ASP A 219 41.21 -10.26 -17.34
CA ASP A 219 42.38 -9.37 -17.39
C ASP A 219 42.53 -8.64 -16.05
N MET A 220 42.76 -9.40 -14.98
CA MET A 220 43.09 -8.84 -13.66
C MET A 220 44.44 -8.11 -13.71
N GLN A 221 45.35 -8.53 -14.59
CA GLN A 221 46.67 -7.92 -14.72
C GLN A 221 46.59 -6.42 -15.08
N SER A 222 45.61 -6.00 -15.88
CA SER A 222 45.32 -4.58 -16.18
C SER A 222 45.00 -3.75 -14.93
N HIS A 223 44.44 -4.36 -13.90
CA HIS A 223 44.06 -3.68 -12.65
C HIS A 223 45.23 -3.48 -11.68
N LEU A 224 46.35 -4.17 -11.92
CA LEU A 224 47.59 -4.11 -11.14
C LEU A 224 48.64 -3.20 -11.80
N TRP A 225 48.45 -2.86 -13.08
CA TRP A 225 49.36 -2.02 -13.86
C TRP A 225 49.28 -0.57 -13.36
N ASN A 226 50.34 -0.11 -12.68
CA ASN A 226 50.49 1.22 -12.06
C ASN A 226 49.69 1.52 -10.77
N ASN A 227 49.12 0.52 -10.09
CA ASN A 227 48.44 0.74 -8.80
C ASN A 227 49.13 -0.04 -7.68
N TRP A 228 50.06 0.61 -6.97
CA TRP A 228 50.71 0.04 -5.78
C TRP A 228 49.85 0.14 -4.51
N ASN A 229 48.57 0.52 -4.62
CA ASN A 229 47.64 0.48 -3.51
C ASN A 229 46.99 -0.93 -3.43
N PRO A 230 47.40 -1.78 -2.48
CA PRO A 230 46.89 -3.15 -2.34
C PRO A 230 45.47 -3.18 -1.75
N LEU A 231 44.71 -2.10 -1.74
CA LEU A 231 43.35 -2.04 -1.18
C LEU A 231 42.30 -1.55 -2.18
N LYS A 232 42.68 -1.15 -3.40
CA LYS A 232 41.76 -0.72 -4.47
C LYS A 232 42.32 -1.06 -5.85
N TRP A 233 41.56 -1.79 -6.64
CA TRP A 233 41.95 -2.26 -7.98
C TRP A 233 41.25 -1.46 -9.05
N SER A 234 41.97 -1.15 -10.14
CA SER A 234 41.42 -0.34 -11.22
C SER A 234 42.16 -0.54 -12.52
N ASN A 235 41.42 -0.75 -13.60
CA ASN A 235 41.97 -0.73 -14.95
C ASN A 235 41.86 0.66 -15.62
N PRO A 236 42.63 0.92 -16.70
CA PRO A 236 42.66 2.20 -17.40
C PRO A 236 41.32 2.71 -17.95
N PHE A 237 40.41 1.85 -18.39
CA PHE A 237 39.09 2.26 -18.87
C PHE A 237 38.25 2.84 -17.74
N GLU A 238 38.28 2.19 -16.58
CA GLU A 238 37.56 2.65 -15.40
C GLU A 238 38.09 4.00 -14.89
N LYS A 239 39.43 4.16 -14.91
CA LYS A 239 40.09 5.46 -14.63
C LYS A 239 39.63 6.53 -15.59
N TYR A 240 39.54 6.22 -16.88
CA TYR A 240 39.08 7.17 -17.87
C TYR A 240 37.66 7.64 -17.55
N VAL A 241 36.72 6.72 -17.30
CA VAL A 241 35.32 7.06 -16.99
C VAL A 241 35.22 7.86 -15.69
N ALA A 242 36.01 7.51 -14.68
CA ALA A 242 35.99 8.21 -13.39
C ALA A 242 36.64 9.61 -13.43
N ASN A 243 37.67 9.81 -14.26
CA ASN A 243 38.40 11.08 -14.36
C ASN A 243 37.78 12.05 -15.38
N ASN A 244 37.02 11.53 -16.35
CA ASN A 244 36.38 12.34 -17.38
C ASN A 244 34.90 12.52 -17.06
N ASN A 245 34.52 13.74 -16.70
CA ASN A 245 33.11 14.04 -16.46
C ASN A 245 32.26 13.94 -17.72
N ASN A 246 32.81 14.11 -18.93
CA ASN A 246 32.06 14.15 -20.18
C ASN A 246 31.20 12.90 -20.45
N PRO A 247 31.72 11.65 -20.45
CA PRO A 247 30.90 10.46 -20.69
C PRO A 247 29.76 10.31 -19.66
N MET A 248 30.05 10.59 -18.39
CA MET A 248 29.02 10.55 -17.33
C MET A 248 28.01 11.69 -17.45
N ILE A 249 28.44 12.91 -17.79
CA ILE A 249 27.54 14.05 -18.08
C ILE A 249 26.62 13.70 -19.25
N THR A 250 27.15 13.12 -20.33
CA THR A 250 26.37 12.70 -21.48
C THR A 250 25.25 11.76 -21.05
N ILE A 251 25.58 10.70 -20.32
CA ILE A 251 24.60 9.69 -19.87
C ILE A 251 23.59 10.27 -18.89
N MET A 252 24.06 11.06 -17.92
CA MET A 252 23.17 11.69 -16.95
C MET A 252 22.20 12.66 -17.64
N ASN A 253 22.61 13.31 -18.73
CA ASN A 253 21.76 14.19 -19.54
C ASN A 253 20.85 13.47 -20.54
N MET A 254 21.04 12.17 -20.80
CA MET A 254 20.15 11.42 -21.70
C MET A 254 18.76 11.29 -21.08
N THR A 255 17.71 11.73 -21.77
CA THR A 255 16.32 11.60 -21.29
C THR A 255 15.81 10.16 -21.29
N THR A 256 16.34 9.31 -22.17
CA THR A 256 16.07 7.87 -22.23
C THR A 256 17.37 7.14 -22.55
N VAL A 257 17.76 6.18 -21.72
CA VAL A 257 18.95 5.34 -21.96
C VAL A 257 18.44 3.99 -22.44
N ALA A 258 18.21 3.87 -23.74
CA ALA A 258 17.47 2.76 -24.34
C ALA A 258 18.38 1.76 -25.06
N ASP A 259 19.04 0.91 -24.28
CA ASP A 259 19.54 -0.41 -24.69
C ASP A 259 19.13 -1.45 -23.62
N LYS A 260 17.84 -1.49 -23.25
CA LYS A 260 17.33 -2.56 -22.39
C LYS A 260 17.48 -3.90 -23.14
N PRO A 261 17.91 -4.98 -22.47
CA PRO A 261 17.99 -6.28 -23.10
C PRO A 261 16.60 -6.77 -23.53
N SER A 262 16.58 -7.57 -24.59
CA SER A 262 15.38 -8.16 -25.18
C SER A 262 15.49 -9.69 -25.18
N PHE A 263 15.33 -10.28 -24.01
CA PHE A 263 15.39 -11.74 -23.85
C PHE A 263 14.08 -12.42 -24.26
N SER A 264 14.17 -13.66 -24.75
CA SER A 264 12.98 -14.47 -25.03
C SER A 264 12.35 -14.97 -23.73
N ALA A 265 11.03 -14.91 -23.62
CA ALA A 265 10.31 -15.46 -22.47
C ALA A 265 10.30 -17.01 -22.51
N PRO A 266 10.35 -17.70 -21.35
CA PRO A 266 10.51 -17.14 -20.01
C PRO A 266 11.97 -16.74 -19.71
N MET A 267 12.15 -15.51 -19.24
CA MET A 267 13.47 -14.94 -18.94
C MET A 267 14.10 -15.60 -17.70
N ARG A 268 15.42 -15.72 -17.67
CA ARG A 268 16.19 -16.17 -16.50
C ARG A 268 16.92 -14.98 -15.89
N LEU A 269 17.09 -15.00 -14.56
CA LEU A 269 17.90 -14.01 -13.85
C LEU A 269 19.33 -13.89 -14.41
N THR A 270 19.91 -14.99 -14.85
CA THR A 270 21.30 -15.00 -15.30
C THR A 270 21.48 -14.45 -16.70
N ASP A 271 20.40 -14.39 -17.51
CA ASP A 271 20.45 -13.88 -18.90
C ASP A 271 20.97 -12.44 -18.96
N PHE A 272 20.72 -11.64 -17.90
CA PHE A 272 21.25 -10.29 -17.78
C PHE A 272 22.78 -10.26 -17.87
N TRP A 273 23.48 -11.22 -17.26
CA TRP A 273 24.93 -11.35 -17.34
C TRP A 273 25.36 -12.10 -18.58
N ASP A 274 24.81 -13.30 -18.75
CA ASP A 274 25.21 -14.31 -19.74
C ASP A 274 23.97 -15.14 -20.14
N ALA A 275 23.50 -14.94 -21.37
CA ALA A 275 22.35 -15.63 -21.92
C ALA A 275 22.73 -16.93 -22.66
N ASN A 276 24.03 -17.27 -22.70
CA ASN A 276 24.63 -18.31 -23.53
C ASN A 276 24.37 -18.13 -25.04
N ALA A 277 24.24 -16.89 -25.50
CA ALA A 277 24.06 -16.53 -26.90
C ALA A 277 25.39 -16.45 -27.68
N TYR A 278 26.48 -16.05 -27.03
CA TYR A 278 27.81 -15.89 -27.62
C TYR A 278 28.70 -17.11 -27.33
N THR A 279 29.03 -17.85 -28.38
CA THR A 279 29.77 -19.11 -28.29
C THR A 279 31.28 -18.95 -28.43
N GLY A 280 31.77 -17.72 -28.58
CA GLY A 280 33.14 -17.39 -29.01
C GLY A 280 33.30 -17.28 -30.53
N GLU A 281 32.27 -17.63 -31.29
CA GLU A 281 32.31 -17.74 -32.76
C GLU A 281 31.38 -16.77 -33.49
N ASN A 282 30.40 -16.21 -32.77
CA ASN A 282 29.27 -15.46 -33.32
C ASN A 282 29.10 -14.09 -32.62
N PRO A 283 30.07 -13.15 -32.76
CA PRO A 283 29.98 -11.84 -32.13
C PRO A 283 28.75 -11.07 -32.63
N SER A 284 28.03 -10.44 -31.72
CA SER A 284 26.77 -9.72 -32.01
C SER A 284 26.77 -8.33 -31.39
N ALA A 285 26.09 -7.39 -32.05
CA ALA A 285 25.73 -6.08 -31.48
C ALA A 285 24.32 -6.06 -30.87
N GLY A 286 23.59 -7.19 -30.92
CA GLY A 286 22.22 -7.31 -30.46
C GLY A 286 22.04 -7.09 -28.95
N THR A 287 20.78 -6.93 -28.55
CA THR A 287 20.30 -6.79 -27.16
C THR A 287 19.73 -8.09 -26.60
N ASP A 288 19.80 -9.18 -27.36
CA ASP A 288 19.31 -10.52 -27.04
C ASP A 288 20.37 -11.43 -26.38
N GLN A 289 21.54 -10.88 -26.06
CA GLN A 289 22.65 -11.53 -25.36
C GLN A 289 22.88 -10.90 -23.98
N GLY A 290 23.59 -11.59 -23.09
CA GLY A 290 24.04 -11.03 -21.81
C GLY A 290 25.06 -9.91 -22.01
N ILE A 291 25.16 -9.00 -21.03
CA ILE A 291 26.11 -7.87 -21.15
C ILE A 291 27.56 -8.34 -21.15
N ALA A 292 27.88 -9.45 -20.47
CA ALA A 292 29.24 -9.99 -20.46
C ALA A 292 29.64 -10.52 -21.84
N GLU A 293 28.70 -11.18 -22.51
CA GLU A 293 28.85 -11.68 -23.88
C GLU A 293 29.09 -10.53 -24.86
N TYR A 294 28.27 -9.47 -24.77
CA TYR A 294 28.45 -8.28 -25.59
C TYR A 294 29.81 -7.62 -25.38
N ALA A 295 30.21 -7.37 -24.13
CA ALA A 295 31.47 -6.72 -23.81
C ALA A 295 32.67 -7.59 -24.24
N ASN A 296 32.61 -8.90 -23.99
CA ASN A 296 33.67 -9.84 -24.36
C ASN A 296 33.83 -9.94 -25.89
N ALA A 297 32.74 -10.12 -26.63
CA ALA A 297 32.78 -10.29 -28.08
C ALA A 297 33.24 -9.04 -28.83
N ASN A 298 32.97 -7.85 -28.26
CA ASN A 298 33.10 -6.60 -28.99
C ASN A 298 34.31 -5.75 -28.60
N PHE A 299 34.85 -5.87 -27.40
CA PHE A 299 35.91 -4.99 -26.92
C PHE A 299 37.16 -5.78 -26.52
N VAL A 300 38.31 -5.11 -26.53
CA VAL A 300 39.58 -5.63 -26.00
C VAL A 300 39.96 -4.91 -24.71
N SER A 301 40.79 -5.53 -23.88
CA SER A 301 41.43 -4.95 -22.70
C SER A 301 42.96 -4.96 -22.85
N ASP A 302 43.70 -4.23 -22.02
CA ASP A 302 45.15 -3.98 -22.20
C ASP A 302 46.00 -5.23 -22.47
N PHE A 303 45.74 -6.34 -21.77
CA PHE A 303 46.52 -7.57 -21.92
C PHE A 303 45.88 -8.58 -22.90
N THR A 304 44.73 -8.27 -23.50
CA THR A 304 43.99 -9.20 -24.38
C THR A 304 43.94 -8.74 -25.83
N ILE A 305 44.59 -7.63 -26.18
CA ILE A 305 44.59 -7.07 -27.54
C ILE A 305 45.36 -7.97 -28.50
N PHE A 306 44.63 -8.61 -29.42
CA PHE A 306 45.16 -9.43 -30.51
C PHE A 306 46.20 -10.47 -30.07
N LYS A 307 46.02 -11.02 -28.86
CA LYS A 307 46.90 -12.07 -28.37
C LYS A 307 46.86 -13.30 -29.29
N PRO A 308 47.97 -14.02 -29.46
CA PRO A 308 48.00 -15.22 -30.28
C PRO A 308 47.32 -16.39 -29.57
N GLN A 309 46.85 -17.39 -30.32
CA GLN A 309 46.22 -18.59 -29.76
C GLN A 309 47.11 -19.37 -28.78
N SER A 310 48.44 -19.18 -28.84
CA SER A 310 49.39 -19.75 -27.88
C SER A 310 49.27 -19.16 -26.47
N ASP A 311 48.71 -17.96 -26.33
CA ASP A 311 48.41 -17.34 -25.04
C ASP A 311 47.03 -17.80 -24.56
N THR A 312 46.95 -19.00 -24.02
CA THR A 312 45.67 -19.63 -23.67
C THR A 312 44.91 -18.92 -22.55
N LYS A 313 45.53 -17.94 -21.86
CA LYS A 313 44.90 -17.17 -20.78
C LYS A 313 44.22 -15.90 -21.30
N HIS A 314 44.85 -15.22 -22.25
CA HIS A 314 44.39 -13.92 -22.76
C HIS A 314 43.99 -13.94 -24.24
N TYR A 315 43.97 -15.11 -24.88
CA TYR A 315 43.47 -15.30 -26.23
C TYR A 315 41.94 -15.32 -26.30
N PHE A 316 41.39 -14.45 -27.14
CA PHE A 316 40.00 -14.48 -27.56
C PHE A 316 39.96 -14.30 -29.08
N LYS A 317 39.11 -15.07 -29.76
CA LYS A 317 38.98 -15.01 -31.23
C LYS A 317 38.48 -13.65 -31.71
N TYR A 318 37.50 -13.08 -30.99
CA TYR A 318 36.95 -11.76 -31.28
C TYR A 318 37.15 -10.80 -30.08
N PRO A 319 37.26 -9.49 -30.35
CA PRO A 319 37.45 -8.88 -31.67
C PRO A 319 38.80 -9.27 -32.30
N ALA A 320 38.81 -9.56 -33.61
CA ALA A 320 40.03 -9.93 -34.32
C ALA A 320 40.70 -8.72 -34.97
N GLU A 321 42.03 -8.74 -35.15
CA GLU A 321 42.73 -7.67 -35.89
C GLU A 321 42.20 -7.58 -37.33
N SER A 322 41.82 -8.71 -37.93
CA SER A 322 41.20 -8.78 -39.27
C SER A 322 39.83 -8.10 -39.35
N SER A 323 39.17 -7.85 -38.22
CA SER A 323 37.88 -7.15 -38.12
C SER A 323 38.06 -5.63 -38.05
N THR A 324 39.28 -5.13 -38.28
CA THR A 324 39.63 -3.72 -38.12
C THR A 324 40.30 -3.13 -39.36
N GLN A 325 40.25 -1.81 -39.48
CA GLN A 325 41.01 -1.02 -40.43
C GLN A 325 41.92 -0.04 -39.70
N LYS A 326 43.18 0.07 -40.14
CA LYS A 326 44.10 1.11 -39.64
C LYS A 326 43.71 2.47 -40.22
N VAL A 327 43.34 3.42 -39.37
CA VAL A 327 42.96 4.79 -39.74
C VAL A 327 43.90 5.81 -39.11
N ASN A 328 44.10 6.94 -39.78
CA ASN A 328 44.84 8.09 -39.23
C ASN A 328 43.83 9.05 -38.58
N MET A 329 44.13 9.50 -37.37
CA MET A 329 43.38 10.54 -36.65
C MET A 329 44.30 11.68 -36.23
N HIS A 330 43.83 12.91 -36.38
CA HIS A 330 44.50 14.09 -35.86
C HIS A 330 44.02 14.33 -34.43
N ILE A 331 44.91 14.10 -33.47
CA ILE A 331 44.63 14.30 -32.05
C ILE A 331 45.40 15.50 -31.53
N ALA A 332 44.92 16.13 -30.46
CA ALA A 332 45.64 17.21 -29.81
C ALA A 332 47.03 16.73 -29.38
N ASN A 333 48.06 17.55 -29.64
CA ASN A 333 49.42 17.21 -29.26
C ASN A 333 49.59 17.41 -27.74
N PRO A 334 49.81 16.34 -26.95
CA PRO A 334 49.92 16.46 -25.50
C PRO A 334 51.20 17.18 -25.05
N PHE A 335 52.18 17.36 -25.95
CA PHE A 335 53.45 18.03 -25.68
C PHE A 335 53.50 19.48 -26.19
N SER A 336 52.53 19.91 -27.00
CA SER A 336 52.44 21.27 -27.56
C SER A 336 50.97 21.70 -27.68
N PRO A 337 50.41 22.35 -26.65
CA PRO A 337 49.02 22.79 -26.66
C PRO A 337 48.72 23.73 -27.84
N GLY A 338 47.77 23.35 -28.69
CA GLY A 338 47.40 24.09 -29.91
C GLY A 338 47.83 23.41 -31.22
N ASP A 339 48.76 22.46 -31.16
CA ASP A 339 49.14 21.63 -32.31
C ASP A 339 48.35 20.31 -32.35
N THR A 340 48.27 19.70 -33.54
CA THR A 340 47.73 18.34 -33.72
C THR A 340 48.83 17.38 -34.15
N LEU A 341 48.78 16.14 -33.66
CA LEU A 341 49.62 15.04 -34.16
C LEU A 341 48.74 13.98 -34.84
N THR A 342 49.27 13.36 -35.90
CA THR A 342 48.60 12.25 -36.57
C THR A 342 48.95 10.95 -35.87
N ARG A 343 47.95 10.28 -35.28
CA ARG A 343 48.08 8.97 -34.66
C ARG A 343 47.28 7.93 -35.44
N LYS A 344 47.76 6.68 -35.45
CA LYS A 344 47.04 5.57 -36.08
C LYS A 344 46.24 4.80 -35.05
N TYR A 345 45.04 4.39 -35.43
CA TYR A 345 44.15 3.57 -34.64
C TYR A 345 43.63 2.40 -35.46
N TYR A 346 43.29 1.32 -34.78
CA TYR A 346 42.47 0.24 -35.29
C TYR A 346 41.00 0.65 -35.13
N LEU A 347 40.34 1.04 -36.23
CA LEU A 347 38.90 1.25 -36.30
C LEU A 347 38.22 -0.10 -36.51
N LYS A 348 37.26 -0.47 -35.68
CA LYS A 348 36.49 -1.71 -35.85
C LYS A 348 35.48 -1.56 -36.98
N THR A 349 35.56 -2.44 -37.98
CA THR A 349 34.77 -2.36 -39.21
C THR A 349 34.01 -3.64 -39.54
N GLY A 350 34.20 -4.71 -38.77
CA GLY A 350 33.48 -5.98 -38.93
C GLY A 350 33.32 -6.72 -37.60
N ASP A 351 32.54 -7.80 -37.65
CA ASP A 351 32.28 -8.75 -36.57
C ASP A 351 31.73 -8.14 -35.26
N GLY A 352 30.41 -8.29 -35.06
CA GLY A 352 29.68 -7.71 -33.92
C GLY A 352 29.39 -6.21 -34.09
N ASP A 353 29.55 -5.43 -33.02
CA ASP A 353 29.44 -3.97 -33.04
C ASP A 353 30.63 -3.33 -33.75
N THR A 354 30.40 -2.24 -34.49
CA THR A 354 31.39 -1.61 -35.39
C THR A 354 31.31 -0.08 -35.37
N GLY A 355 32.25 0.58 -36.06
CA GLY A 355 32.25 2.04 -36.21
C GLY A 355 32.89 2.80 -35.05
N TYR A 356 33.88 2.21 -34.38
CA TYR A 356 34.61 2.83 -33.27
C TYR A 356 36.06 2.41 -33.18
N LEU A 357 36.86 3.18 -32.46
CA LEU A 357 38.25 2.90 -32.17
C LEU A 357 38.35 1.72 -31.21
N LEU A 358 38.91 0.62 -31.69
CA LEU A 358 39.14 -0.58 -30.88
C LEU A 358 40.46 -0.51 -30.12
N ALA A 359 41.52 -0.01 -30.76
CA ALA A 359 42.84 0.14 -30.13
C ALA A 359 43.73 1.16 -30.84
N GLY A 360 44.69 1.76 -30.15
CA GLY A 360 45.75 2.53 -30.81
C GLY A 360 46.74 1.61 -31.52
N VAL A 361 47.35 2.03 -32.63
CA VAL A 361 48.44 1.28 -33.24
C VAL A 361 49.72 1.57 -32.45
N GLY A 362 50.32 0.54 -31.85
CA GLY A 362 51.55 0.66 -31.08
C GLY A 362 52.74 1.06 -31.96
N TYR A 363 53.47 2.11 -31.58
CA TYR A 363 54.71 2.53 -32.21
C TYR A 363 55.96 2.14 -31.41
N LEU A 364 55.80 1.84 -30.11
CA LEU A 364 56.88 1.57 -29.17
C LEU A 364 56.84 0.13 -28.70
N LYS A 365 58.02 -0.49 -28.69
CA LYS A 365 58.25 -1.83 -28.14
C LYS A 365 58.33 -1.73 -26.62
N VAL A 366 57.42 -2.38 -25.90
CA VAL A 366 57.41 -2.48 -24.45
C VAL A 366 58.08 -3.80 -24.04
N LYS A 367 58.95 -3.75 -23.03
CA LYS A 367 59.49 -4.96 -22.39
C LYS A 367 58.45 -5.48 -21.41
N VAL A 368 57.84 -6.62 -21.71
CA VAL A 368 56.94 -7.31 -20.80
C VAL A 368 57.77 -8.32 -20.01
N GLN A 369 57.75 -8.20 -18.69
CA GLN A 369 58.43 -9.14 -17.80
C GLN A 369 57.39 -10.18 -17.35
N THR A 370 57.45 -11.38 -17.94
CA THR A 370 56.60 -12.50 -17.52
C THR A 370 57.26 -13.22 -16.35
N TRP A 371 56.44 -13.66 -15.38
CA TRP A 371 56.89 -14.54 -14.29
C TRP A 371 56.60 -16.01 -14.69
N PRO A 372 57.56 -16.95 -14.64
CA PRO A 372 58.94 -16.84 -14.17
C PRO A 372 59.92 -16.54 -15.34
N ASP A 373 60.37 -15.29 -15.39
CA ASP A 373 61.62 -14.82 -15.98
C ASP A 373 61.86 -14.98 -17.50
N THR A 374 60.82 -14.80 -18.34
CA THR A 374 61.06 -14.49 -19.76
C THR A 374 60.72 -13.05 -20.09
N THR A 375 61.72 -12.27 -20.52
CA THR A 375 61.50 -10.94 -21.09
C THR A 375 61.10 -11.08 -22.56
N THR A 376 59.85 -10.76 -22.88
CA THR A 376 59.38 -10.59 -24.26
C THR A 376 59.35 -9.10 -24.63
N ILE A 377 59.70 -8.80 -25.87
CA ILE A 377 59.59 -7.44 -26.42
C ILE A 377 58.34 -7.42 -27.29
N GLU A 378 57.25 -6.86 -26.78
CA GLU A 378 55.97 -6.77 -27.49
C GLU A 378 55.69 -5.33 -27.90
N THR A 379 55.11 -5.13 -29.08
CA THR A 379 54.54 -3.84 -29.45
C THR A 379 53.07 -3.90 -29.06
N LEU A 380 52.75 -3.48 -27.84
CA LEU A 380 51.35 -3.52 -27.37
C LEU A 380 50.59 -2.33 -27.96
N PRO A 381 49.49 -2.56 -28.70
CA PRO A 381 48.54 -1.51 -29.07
C PRO A 381 48.10 -0.75 -27.81
N PRO A 382 48.29 0.57 -27.70
CA PRO A 382 47.87 1.29 -26.50
C PRO A 382 46.36 1.52 -26.45
N MET A 383 45.74 1.31 -25.29
CA MET A 383 44.43 1.87 -24.92
C MET A 383 44.64 3.30 -24.42
N ASP A 384 44.07 4.29 -25.10
CA ASP A 384 44.14 5.68 -24.69
C ASP A 384 42.74 6.29 -24.49
N ASP A 385 42.70 7.54 -24.06
CA ASP A 385 41.46 8.27 -23.78
C ASP A 385 40.50 8.37 -24.97
N TYR A 386 40.99 8.31 -26.22
CA TYR A 386 40.12 8.32 -27.40
C TYR A 386 39.45 6.96 -27.62
N VAL A 387 40.18 5.87 -27.40
CA VAL A 387 39.59 4.51 -27.42
C VAL A 387 38.59 4.36 -26.27
N HIS A 388 38.95 4.80 -25.06
CA HIS A 388 38.06 4.71 -23.91
C HIS A 388 36.81 5.59 -24.04
N ALA A 389 36.88 6.73 -24.74
CA ALA A 389 35.70 7.54 -25.07
C ALA A 389 34.69 6.73 -25.89
N ASP A 390 35.15 6.12 -26.98
CA ASP A 390 34.34 5.30 -27.88
C ASP A 390 33.74 4.05 -27.21
N TYR A 391 34.48 3.48 -26.25
CA TYR A 391 34.02 2.40 -25.38
C TYR A 391 32.92 2.88 -24.44
N ALA A 392 33.13 4.02 -23.77
CA ALA A 392 32.19 4.60 -22.82
C ALA A 392 30.84 4.92 -23.49
N ASP A 393 30.86 5.44 -24.72
CA ASP A 393 29.68 5.76 -25.52
C ASP A 393 28.79 4.53 -25.81
N ARG A 394 29.35 3.32 -25.73
CA ARG A 394 28.64 2.05 -26.00
C ARG A 394 28.31 1.26 -24.74
N LEU A 395 29.28 1.14 -23.84
CA LEU A 395 29.18 0.24 -22.70
C LEU A 395 28.35 0.83 -21.56
N LEU A 396 28.46 2.14 -21.33
CA LEU A 396 27.74 2.75 -20.21
C LEU A 396 26.22 2.84 -20.45
N PRO A 397 25.71 3.19 -21.65
CA PRO A 397 24.26 3.08 -21.92
C PRO A 397 23.71 1.67 -21.71
N ARG A 398 24.46 0.64 -22.12
CA ARG A 398 24.09 -0.76 -21.87
C ARG A 398 24.12 -1.14 -20.41
N ALA A 399 25.14 -0.71 -19.66
CA ALA A 399 25.22 -0.92 -18.22
C ALA A 399 23.97 -0.37 -17.51
N VAL A 400 23.53 0.84 -17.88
CA VAL A 400 22.29 1.45 -17.37
C VAL A 400 21.05 0.66 -17.81
N GLY A 401 20.94 0.31 -19.09
CA GLY A 401 19.79 -0.42 -19.64
C GLY A 401 19.58 -1.79 -19.00
N TYR A 402 20.65 -2.57 -18.86
CA TYR A 402 20.62 -3.88 -18.20
C TYR A 402 20.33 -3.74 -16.71
N SER A 403 20.93 -2.76 -16.03
CA SER A 403 20.62 -2.47 -14.61
C SER A 403 19.15 -2.11 -14.41
N ALA A 404 18.58 -1.27 -15.27
CA ALA A 404 17.17 -0.87 -15.20
C ALA A 404 16.24 -2.07 -15.41
N ALA A 405 16.54 -2.92 -16.40
CA ALA A 405 15.77 -4.13 -16.67
C ALA A 405 15.90 -5.19 -15.56
N LEU A 406 17.05 -5.29 -14.89
CA LEU A 406 17.23 -6.14 -13.70
C LEU A 406 16.37 -5.62 -12.52
N LEU A 407 16.30 -4.30 -12.31
CA LEU A 407 15.39 -3.71 -11.32
C LEU A 407 13.93 -4.04 -11.65
N ASP A 408 13.52 -3.85 -12.91
CA ASP A 408 12.18 -4.22 -13.37
C ASP A 408 11.89 -5.70 -13.08
N TYR A 409 12.84 -6.58 -13.37
CA TYR A 409 12.72 -8.02 -13.09
C TYR A 409 12.60 -8.33 -11.59
N PHE A 410 13.36 -7.66 -10.73
CA PHE A 410 13.26 -7.86 -9.28
C PHE A 410 11.87 -7.49 -8.76
N PHE A 411 11.28 -6.38 -9.23
CA PHE A 411 10.01 -5.85 -8.70
C PHE A 411 8.77 -6.21 -9.55
N ARG A 412 8.89 -7.11 -10.54
CA ARG A 412 7.82 -7.42 -11.52
C ARG A 412 6.58 -8.11 -10.95
N GLY A 413 6.70 -8.81 -9.82
CA GLY A 413 5.63 -9.67 -9.30
C GLY A 413 4.40 -8.89 -8.85
N LYS A 414 3.29 -9.05 -9.56
CA LYS A 414 2.00 -8.39 -9.26
C LYS A 414 0.87 -9.41 -9.11
N ILE A 415 0.02 -9.19 -8.12
CA ILE A 415 -1.16 -10.01 -7.83
C ILE A 415 -2.40 -9.15 -7.94
N LYS A 416 -3.42 -9.65 -8.63
CA LYS A 416 -4.76 -9.06 -8.60
C LYS A 416 -5.51 -9.66 -7.43
N LEU A 417 -5.97 -8.79 -6.53
CA LEU A 417 -6.74 -9.17 -5.35
C LEU A 417 -8.17 -8.65 -5.50
N THR A 418 -9.16 -9.50 -5.22
CA THR A 418 -10.57 -9.11 -5.28
C THR A 418 -11.34 -9.62 -4.06
N VAL A 419 -12.24 -8.78 -3.55
CA VAL A 419 -13.20 -9.15 -2.51
C VAL A 419 -14.57 -9.30 -3.17
N ALA A 420 -15.16 -10.49 -3.12
CA ALA A 420 -16.39 -10.79 -3.87
C ALA A 420 -17.60 -10.02 -3.32
N THR A 421 -17.74 -9.97 -1.99
CA THR A 421 -18.76 -9.21 -1.27
C THR A 421 -18.16 -8.65 0.01
N PRO A 422 -18.59 -7.47 0.48
CA PRO A 422 -18.03 -6.89 1.70
C PRO A 422 -18.19 -7.78 2.95
N GLU A 423 -19.24 -8.62 3.02
CA GLU A 423 -19.45 -9.65 4.06
C GLU A 423 -18.30 -10.66 4.23
N ASN A 424 -17.40 -10.75 3.25
CA ASN A 424 -16.21 -11.59 3.34
C ASN A 424 -15.11 -11.02 4.24
N ILE A 425 -15.26 -9.80 4.74
CA ILE A 425 -14.33 -9.16 5.68
C ILE A 425 -15.04 -9.07 7.03
N THR A 426 -14.71 -9.97 7.94
CA THR A 426 -15.19 -9.96 9.33
C THR A 426 -14.08 -9.52 10.26
N PHE A 427 -14.41 -9.21 11.52
CA PHE A 427 -13.42 -8.89 12.56
C PHE A 427 -12.36 -9.99 12.76
N ARG A 428 -12.72 -11.24 12.41
CA ARG A 428 -11.90 -12.44 12.64
C ARG A 428 -11.39 -13.10 11.38
N SER A 429 -11.89 -12.75 10.20
CA SER A 429 -11.46 -13.41 8.96
C SER A 429 -11.66 -12.55 7.73
N ILE A 430 -10.79 -12.73 6.74
CA ILE A 430 -10.88 -12.06 5.44
C ILE A 430 -10.82 -13.11 4.34
N LYS A 431 -11.85 -13.13 3.49
CA LYS A 431 -11.89 -13.96 2.29
C LYS A 431 -11.71 -13.14 1.02
N VAL A 432 -10.73 -13.55 0.21
CA VAL A 432 -10.30 -12.86 -1.02
C VAL A 432 -10.13 -13.86 -2.15
N ARG A 433 -10.09 -13.36 -3.38
CA ARG A 433 -9.66 -14.11 -4.57
C ARG A 433 -8.38 -13.48 -5.12
N ALA A 434 -7.34 -14.29 -5.23
CA ALA A 434 -6.02 -13.93 -5.72
C ALA A 434 -5.79 -14.49 -7.13
N GLU A 435 -5.19 -13.70 -8.00
CA GLU A 435 -4.87 -14.03 -9.39
C GLU A 435 -3.52 -13.44 -9.78
N ASN A 436 -2.72 -14.17 -10.58
CA ASN A 436 -1.51 -13.64 -11.18
C ASN A 436 -1.86 -12.49 -12.15
N ASP A 437 -1.31 -11.30 -11.91
CA ASP A 437 -1.53 -10.10 -12.74
C ASP A 437 -0.35 -9.81 -13.68
N LEU A 438 0.61 -10.73 -13.76
CA LEU A 438 1.75 -10.62 -14.67
C LEU A 438 1.44 -11.27 -16.02
N MET A 439 1.63 -10.52 -17.10
CA MET A 439 1.53 -11.06 -18.45
C MET A 439 2.79 -11.82 -18.84
N GLY A 440 2.65 -13.01 -19.43
CA GLY A 440 3.76 -13.77 -20.04
C GLY A 440 4.59 -14.64 -19.11
N GLU A 441 4.36 -14.61 -17.79
CA GLU A 441 4.98 -15.50 -16.81
C GLU A 441 3.92 -16.19 -15.95
N THR A 442 4.17 -17.43 -15.57
CA THR A 442 3.34 -18.18 -14.63
C THR A 442 3.74 -17.88 -13.19
N MET A 443 2.77 -17.85 -12.28
CA MET A 443 3.02 -17.77 -10.84
C MET A 443 2.63 -19.11 -10.23
N GLY A 444 3.60 -19.93 -9.84
CA GLY A 444 3.38 -21.32 -9.46
C GLY A 444 3.12 -21.50 -7.96
N VAL A 445 3.64 -22.61 -7.45
CA VAL A 445 3.59 -22.96 -6.03
C VAL A 445 4.37 -21.94 -5.19
N GLY A 446 3.80 -21.56 -4.06
CA GLY A 446 4.44 -20.70 -3.08
C GLY A 446 3.63 -20.53 -1.81
N GLU A 447 4.02 -19.55 -1.01
CA GLU A 447 3.37 -19.16 0.23
C GLU A 447 2.82 -17.73 0.09
N VAL A 448 1.64 -17.47 0.65
CA VAL A 448 1.05 -16.14 0.77
C VAL A 448 0.77 -15.76 2.21
N LYS A 449 0.87 -14.45 2.48
CA LYS A 449 0.38 -13.81 3.71
C LYS A 449 -0.47 -12.60 3.34
N LEU A 450 -1.57 -12.41 4.06
CA LEU A 450 -2.38 -11.21 3.97
C LEU A 450 -1.91 -10.20 5.02
N ILE A 451 -1.61 -8.99 4.57
CA ILE A 451 -1.12 -7.87 5.38
C ILE A 451 -2.23 -6.85 5.47
N ILE A 452 -2.61 -6.48 6.69
CA ILE A 452 -3.56 -5.38 6.95
C ILE A 452 -2.76 -4.23 7.52
N ARG A 453 -2.84 -3.06 6.90
CA ARG A 453 -2.29 -1.83 7.44
C ARG A 453 -3.43 -0.87 7.77
N TYR A 454 -3.36 -0.21 8.92
CA TYR A 454 -4.38 0.72 9.36
C TYR A 454 -3.82 1.80 10.27
N LYS A 455 -4.50 2.94 10.34
CA LYS A 455 -4.22 3.98 11.33
C LYS A 455 -5.06 3.72 12.58
N ALA A 456 -4.41 3.40 13.69
CA ALA A 456 -5.14 3.14 14.93
C ALA A 456 -5.70 4.45 15.50
N LEU A 457 -7.00 4.50 15.75
CA LEU A 457 -7.61 5.59 16.52
C LEU A 457 -7.33 5.35 18.00
N SER A 458 -6.86 6.39 18.68
CA SER A 458 -6.53 6.30 20.10
C SER A 458 -7.71 6.75 20.95
N GLU A 459 -8.09 5.92 21.91
CA GLU A 459 -9.09 6.28 22.91
C GLU A 459 -8.43 7.04 24.06
N TRP A 460 -8.91 8.24 24.31
CA TRP A 460 -8.49 9.06 25.43
C TRP A 460 -9.58 9.10 26.50
N ASN A 461 -9.29 8.57 27.68
CA ASN A 461 -10.25 8.51 28.78
C ASN A 461 -10.55 9.93 29.29
N MET A 462 -11.81 10.37 29.18
CA MET A 462 -12.28 11.67 29.65
C MET A 462 -12.82 11.64 31.09
N GLY A 463 -12.89 10.46 31.69
CA GLY A 463 -13.45 10.20 33.01
C GLY A 463 -14.53 9.11 32.97
N GLY A 464 -14.47 8.19 33.93
CA GLY A 464 -15.44 7.10 34.04
C GLY A 464 -15.48 6.22 32.78
N ASN A 465 -16.66 6.13 32.18
CA ASN A 465 -16.95 5.29 31.01
C ASN A 465 -16.98 6.07 29.68
N GLN A 466 -16.49 7.31 29.68
CA GLN A 466 -16.49 8.18 28.50
C GLN A 466 -15.07 8.38 27.95
N TYR A 467 -14.94 8.23 26.64
CA TYR A 467 -13.69 8.34 25.91
C TYR A 467 -13.86 9.29 24.72
N GLN A 468 -12.76 9.89 24.29
CA GLN A 468 -12.65 10.61 23.03
C GLN A 468 -11.81 9.78 22.07
N LEU A 469 -12.31 9.56 20.85
CA LEU A 469 -11.54 8.97 19.76
C LEU A 469 -10.79 10.08 19.03
N ASN A 470 -9.48 10.03 19.14
CA ASN A 470 -8.62 10.98 18.46
C ASN A 470 -8.07 10.37 17.18
N TYR A 471 -8.08 11.17 16.12
CA TYR A 471 -7.24 10.91 14.97
C TYR A 471 -5.80 10.73 15.44
N PRO A 472 -5.01 9.87 14.77
CA PRO A 472 -3.58 9.85 15.01
C PRO A 472 -3.06 11.29 14.86
N PRO A 473 -2.17 11.77 15.75
CA PRO A 473 -1.63 13.12 15.63
C PRO A 473 -1.12 13.33 14.20
N GLU A 474 -1.54 14.42 13.54
CA GLU A 474 -1.10 14.76 12.17
C GLU A 474 0.43 14.83 12.05
N ASP A 475 1.13 15.01 13.17
CA ASP A 475 2.58 15.21 13.26
C ASP A 475 3.40 13.95 13.60
N SER A 476 3.14 12.82 12.95
CA SER A 476 4.10 11.70 13.01
C SER A 476 4.22 10.90 11.72
N SER A 477 4.59 11.57 10.63
CA SER A 477 4.81 11.00 9.29
C SER A 477 3.53 10.36 8.69
N PRO A 478 3.15 10.70 7.45
CA PRO A 478 2.05 10.03 6.74
C PRO A 478 2.22 8.50 6.60
N ASP A 479 3.36 7.94 7.00
CA ASP A 479 3.70 6.51 6.96
C ASP A 479 3.52 5.74 8.28
N LYS A 480 3.01 6.35 9.36
CA LYS A 480 2.86 5.66 10.66
C LYS A 480 1.60 4.79 10.72
N TYR A 481 1.69 3.63 10.07
CA TYR A 481 0.65 2.59 10.10
C TYR A 481 0.96 1.52 11.15
N THR A 482 -0.11 0.90 11.67
CA THR A 482 -0.04 -0.38 12.40
C THR A 482 -0.29 -1.51 11.41
N TYR A 483 0.35 -2.67 11.63
CA TYR A 483 0.27 -3.81 10.73
C TYR A 483 -0.22 -5.07 11.45
N LYS A 484 -1.12 -5.80 10.79
CA LYS A 484 -1.48 -7.19 11.12
C LYS A 484 -1.11 -8.08 9.96
N VAL A 485 -0.69 -9.30 10.28
CA VAL A 485 -0.17 -10.25 9.30
C VAL A 485 -0.77 -11.61 9.59
N SER A 486 -1.40 -12.21 8.59
CA SER A 486 -1.99 -13.54 8.71
C SER A 486 -0.91 -14.61 8.92
N SER A 487 -1.34 -15.78 9.40
CA SER A 487 -0.55 -17.00 9.21
C SER A 487 -0.30 -17.26 7.72
N PRO A 488 0.85 -17.86 7.35
CA PRO A 488 1.13 -18.23 5.97
C PRO A 488 0.17 -19.29 5.44
N GLN A 489 -0.13 -19.25 4.16
CA GLN A 489 -0.89 -20.28 3.43
C GLN A 489 -0.16 -20.69 2.16
N ASN A 490 -0.07 -21.99 1.90
CA ASN A 490 0.46 -22.50 0.64
C ASN A 490 -0.57 -22.35 -0.48
N VAL A 491 -0.13 -21.92 -1.65
CA VAL A 491 -0.98 -21.67 -2.83
C VAL A 491 -0.29 -22.13 -4.11
N ASP A 492 -1.07 -22.27 -5.17
CA ASP A 492 -0.59 -22.42 -6.55
C ASP A 492 -1.37 -21.45 -7.44
N LEU A 493 -0.75 -20.33 -7.78
CA LEU A 493 -1.40 -19.24 -8.51
C LEU A 493 -1.33 -19.41 -10.03
N THR A 494 -1.07 -20.64 -10.52
CA THR A 494 -1.23 -20.97 -11.95
C THR A 494 -2.66 -20.74 -12.42
N ASN A 495 -3.61 -20.83 -11.49
CA ASN A 495 -4.99 -20.46 -11.67
C ASN A 495 -5.44 -19.56 -10.51
N PRO A 496 -6.43 -18.67 -10.71
CA PRO A 496 -6.95 -17.85 -9.63
C PRO A 496 -7.54 -18.67 -8.47
N GLN A 497 -7.18 -18.34 -7.23
CA GLN A 497 -7.58 -19.07 -6.02
C GLN A 497 -8.38 -18.20 -5.05
N ALA A 498 -9.38 -18.79 -4.39
CA ALA A 498 -10.09 -18.17 -3.26
C ALA A 498 -9.41 -18.57 -1.95
N LEU A 499 -9.09 -17.60 -1.11
CA LEU A 499 -8.32 -17.77 0.12
C LEU A 499 -9.09 -17.14 1.27
N THR A 500 -9.08 -17.81 2.42
CA THR A 500 -9.68 -17.29 3.66
C THR A 500 -8.59 -17.20 4.71
N PHE A 501 -8.29 -15.99 5.17
CA PHE A 501 -7.29 -15.71 6.19
C PHE A 501 -7.95 -15.57 7.56
N ASP A 502 -7.42 -16.29 8.55
CA ASP A 502 -7.89 -16.25 9.94
C ASP A 502 -7.09 -15.23 10.75
N PHE A 503 -7.81 -14.31 11.39
CA PHE A 503 -7.34 -13.31 12.34
C PHE A 503 -7.96 -13.52 13.73
N SER A 504 -8.57 -14.67 14.02
CA SER A 504 -9.25 -14.92 15.29
C SER A 504 -8.34 -14.81 16.52
N THR A 505 -7.04 -15.06 16.36
CA THR A 505 -6.03 -14.91 17.42
C THR A 505 -5.42 -13.51 17.47
N ASP A 506 -5.57 -12.70 16.43
CA ASP A 506 -5.12 -11.30 16.37
C ASP A 506 -6.09 -10.46 15.52
N THR A 507 -7.29 -10.25 16.07
CA THR A 507 -8.45 -9.71 15.36
C THR A 507 -8.19 -8.33 14.76
N LEU A 508 -8.94 -7.99 13.71
CA LEU A 508 -8.89 -6.65 13.11
C LEU A 508 -9.25 -5.57 14.15
N PRO A 509 -8.82 -4.31 13.97
CA PRO A 509 -9.27 -3.22 14.84
C PRO A 509 -10.76 -2.91 14.61
N TYR A 510 -11.46 -2.49 15.66
CA TYR A 510 -12.82 -1.94 15.56
C TYR A 510 -12.79 -0.42 15.38
N PHE A 511 -11.92 0.29 16.11
CA PHE A 511 -11.65 1.71 15.88
C PHE A 511 -10.37 1.88 15.06
N TYR A 512 -10.54 2.38 13.85
CA TYR A 512 -9.46 2.67 12.94
C TYR A 512 -9.83 3.83 12.04
N ASP A 513 -8.80 4.50 11.56
CA ASP A 513 -8.82 5.32 10.37
C ASP A 513 -8.07 4.55 9.26
N ASP A 514 -8.33 4.90 7.99
CA ASP A 514 -7.70 4.37 6.77
C ASP A 514 -7.14 2.95 6.91
N MET A 515 -7.95 1.94 6.58
CA MET A 515 -7.54 0.53 6.60
C MET A 515 -7.46 -0.04 5.19
N THR A 516 -6.36 -0.73 4.90
CA THR A 516 -6.11 -1.37 3.61
C THR A 516 -5.50 -2.75 3.80
N MET A 517 -5.64 -3.60 2.79
CA MET A 517 -5.04 -4.92 2.74
C MET A 517 -4.13 -5.11 1.53
N GLN A 518 -3.14 -5.97 1.68
CA GLN A 518 -2.23 -6.38 0.61
C GLN A 518 -1.88 -7.86 0.75
N LEU A 519 -1.94 -8.60 -0.34
CA LEU A 519 -1.46 -9.97 -0.39
C LEU A 519 0.03 -9.99 -0.80
N VAL A 520 0.86 -10.72 -0.06
CA VAL A 520 2.29 -10.89 -0.35
C VAL A 520 2.54 -12.37 -0.61
N PHE A 521 3.10 -12.70 -1.77
CA PHE A 521 3.49 -14.04 -2.21
C PHE A 521 5.01 -14.20 -2.17
N LYS A 522 5.48 -15.38 -1.81
CA LYS A 522 6.85 -15.85 -2.05
C LYS A 522 6.84 -17.26 -2.63
N GLY A 523 7.42 -17.46 -3.81
CA GLY A 523 7.43 -18.77 -4.45
C GLY A 523 7.93 -18.73 -5.90
N LYS A 524 7.44 -19.65 -6.72
CA LYS A 524 7.82 -19.77 -8.13
C LYS A 524 7.17 -18.67 -8.98
N LEU A 525 7.97 -17.84 -9.65
CA LEU A 525 7.50 -16.86 -10.63
C LEU A 525 8.34 -16.99 -11.92
N GLY A 526 7.70 -17.41 -13.01
CA GLY A 526 8.41 -17.79 -14.23
C GLY A 526 9.44 -18.88 -13.95
N ASN A 527 10.70 -18.61 -14.25
CA ASN A 527 11.82 -19.52 -13.96
C ASN A 527 12.41 -19.35 -12.56
N GLU A 528 12.05 -18.31 -11.82
CA GLU A 528 12.68 -17.95 -10.55
C GLU A 528 12.01 -18.61 -9.34
N GLU A 529 12.80 -19.26 -8.49
CA GLU A 529 12.35 -19.72 -7.18
C GLU A 529 12.47 -18.62 -6.11
N GLY A 530 11.55 -18.59 -5.15
CA GLY A 530 11.59 -17.64 -4.04
C GLY A 530 11.38 -16.17 -4.43
N ALA A 531 10.86 -15.91 -5.63
CA ALA A 531 10.45 -14.59 -6.09
C ALA A 531 9.30 -14.05 -5.23
N VAL A 532 9.22 -12.72 -5.11
CA VAL A 532 8.19 -12.04 -4.30
C VAL A 532 7.24 -11.29 -5.21
N ALA A 533 5.95 -11.48 -5.00
CA ALA A 533 4.89 -10.75 -5.69
C ALA A 533 3.92 -10.13 -4.69
N VAL A 534 3.32 -9.00 -5.05
CA VAL A 534 2.43 -8.24 -4.16
C VAL A 534 1.18 -7.79 -4.88
N SER A 535 0.06 -7.71 -4.17
CA SER A 535 -1.12 -7.05 -4.69
C SER A 535 -1.05 -5.54 -4.54
N GLN A 536 -1.96 -4.84 -5.22
CA GLN A 536 -2.25 -3.46 -4.86
C GLN A 536 -2.80 -3.40 -3.43
N LEU A 537 -2.65 -2.24 -2.80
CA LEU A 537 -3.32 -1.93 -1.54
C LEU A 537 -4.81 -1.70 -1.80
N GLU A 538 -5.63 -2.63 -1.34
CA GLU A 538 -7.09 -2.58 -1.46
C GLU A 538 -7.70 -1.98 -0.19
N PRO A 539 -8.54 -0.94 -0.28
CA PRO A 539 -9.19 -0.35 0.88
C PRO A 539 -10.22 -1.29 1.51
N ILE A 540 -10.29 -1.29 2.84
CA ILE A 540 -11.32 -1.98 3.60
C ILE A 540 -12.34 -0.93 4.08
N ASN A 541 -13.43 -0.79 3.33
CA ASN A 541 -14.50 0.20 3.56
C ASN A 541 -15.58 -0.28 4.55
N GLY A 542 -15.19 -1.12 5.52
CA GLY A 542 -16.08 -1.64 6.56
C GLY A 542 -15.69 -3.05 6.96
N VAL A 543 -15.74 -3.33 8.26
CA VAL A 543 -15.57 -4.66 8.83
C VAL A 543 -16.96 -5.19 9.20
N TYR A 544 -17.36 -6.30 8.58
CA TYR A 544 -18.63 -6.93 8.87
C TYR A 544 -18.61 -7.55 10.26
N SER A 545 -19.80 -7.51 10.86
CA SER A 545 -20.05 -8.02 12.19
C SER A 545 -19.93 -9.55 12.21
N ASP A 546 -19.31 -10.08 13.26
CA ASP A 546 -19.30 -11.52 13.55
C ASP A 546 -20.67 -12.04 14.02
N PHE A 547 -21.52 -11.14 14.51
CA PHE A 547 -22.90 -11.42 14.87
C PHE A 547 -23.79 -10.21 14.55
N THR A 548 -25.04 -10.49 14.19
CA THR A 548 -26.01 -9.47 13.80
C THR A 548 -26.53 -8.73 15.03
N VAL A 549 -26.58 -7.40 14.95
CA VAL A 549 -27.25 -6.50 15.92
C VAL A 549 -28.50 -5.93 15.27
N SER A 550 -29.64 -6.04 15.94
CA SER A 550 -30.96 -5.67 15.41
C SER A 550 -31.87 -5.09 16.51
N LEU A 551 -33.01 -4.52 16.11
CA LEU A 551 -33.99 -3.98 17.04
C LEU A 551 -34.51 -5.04 18.04
N PRO A 552 -34.67 -4.67 19.32
CA PRO A 552 -35.38 -5.48 20.30
C PRO A 552 -36.90 -5.53 19.97
N ALA A 553 -37.64 -6.39 20.68
CA ALA A 553 -39.09 -6.56 20.46
C ALA A 553 -39.92 -5.29 20.71
N SER A 554 -39.38 -4.33 21.47
CA SER A 554 -39.99 -3.02 21.68
C SER A 554 -40.14 -2.21 20.38
N GLY A 555 -39.29 -2.46 19.38
CA GLY A 555 -39.24 -1.74 18.10
C GLY A 555 -38.34 -0.51 18.10
N VAL A 556 -37.64 -0.21 19.21
CA VAL A 556 -36.68 0.90 19.34
C VAL A 556 -35.50 0.47 20.20
N TYR A 557 -34.30 0.95 19.89
CA TYR A 557 -33.08 0.70 20.67
C TYR A 557 -33.11 1.42 22.02
N ALA A 558 -33.58 2.68 22.02
CA ALA A 558 -33.67 3.51 23.21
C ALA A 558 -34.77 4.56 23.09
N LYS A 559 -35.25 5.04 24.23
CA LYS A 559 -36.17 6.18 24.36
C LYS A 559 -35.58 7.19 25.33
N ALA A 560 -35.64 8.47 24.98
CA ALA A 560 -35.12 9.53 25.84
C ALA A 560 -35.95 9.72 27.12
N THR A 561 -35.33 10.31 28.14
CA THR A 561 -35.93 10.63 29.45
C THR A 561 -37.02 11.71 29.40
N GLY A 562 -37.09 12.47 28.30
CA GLY A 562 -38.05 13.55 28.11
C GLY A 562 -38.14 13.98 26.64
N SER A 563 -38.73 15.15 26.41
CA SER A 563 -39.02 15.69 25.08
C SER A 563 -38.30 16.99 24.73
N THR A 564 -37.40 17.47 25.60
CA THR A 564 -36.58 18.67 25.37
C THR A 564 -35.18 18.30 24.89
N LEU A 565 -34.44 19.27 24.35
CA LEU A 565 -33.04 19.08 23.93
C LEU A 565 -32.08 18.71 25.07
N GLY A 566 -32.49 18.93 26.33
CA GLY A 566 -31.72 18.51 27.52
C GLY A 566 -31.97 17.06 27.94
N ALA A 567 -32.86 16.33 27.24
CA ALA A 567 -33.13 14.94 27.52
C ALA A 567 -31.94 14.04 27.10
N THR A 568 -31.94 12.82 27.64
CA THR A 568 -30.86 11.85 27.43
C THR A 568 -31.42 10.45 27.25
N PHE A 569 -30.66 9.57 26.62
CA PHE A 569 -30.90 8.14 26.60
C PHE A 569 -30.09 7.48 27.71
N ASN A 570 -30.80 6.84 28.65
CA ASN A 570 -30.21 6.24 29.86
C ASN A 570 -30.16 4.71 29.81
N GLU A 571 -30.85 4.08 28.86
CA GLU A 571 -30.82 2.63 28.67
C GLU A 571 -30.92 2.34 27.17
N LEU A 572 -30.16 1.35 26.71
CA LEU A 572 -30.14 0.90 25.33
C LEU A 572 -30.29 -0.62 25.30
N LYS A 573 -31.16 -1.11 24.42
CA LYS A 573 -31.42 -2.55 24.23
C LYS A 573 -31.22 -2.94 22.79
N VAL A 574 -30.56 -4.06 22.56
CA VAL A 574 -30.36 -4.64 21.22
C VAL A 574 -30.71 -6.11 21.25
N LYS A 575 -31.02 -6.65 20.08
CA LYS A 575 -31.13 -8.10 19.84
C LYS A 575 -29.89 -8.56 19.07
N ALA A 576 -29.13 -9.46 19.65
CA ALA A 576 -27.92 -10.03 19.07
C ALA A 576 -28.15 -11.49 18.61
N THR A 577 -27.70 -11.84 17.41
CA THR A 577 -27.79 -13.20 16.86
C THR A 577 -26.50 -13.56 16.15
N THR A 578 -25.89 -14.70 16.46
CA THR A 578 -24.67 -15.17 15.79
C THR A 578 -24.96 -16.37 14.89
N ASP A 579 -24.24 -16.45 13.77
CA ASP A 579 -24.22 -17.64 12.91
C ASP A 579 -22.88 -18.38 13.03
N ILE A 580 -22.01 -17.99 13.97
CA ILE A 580 -20.77 -18.70 14.25
C ILE A 580 -21.13 -20.12 14.70
N PRO A 581 -20.65 -21.19 14.03
CA PRO A 581 -21.09 -22.56 14.33
C PRO A 581 -20.85 -23.01 15.77
N ALA A 582 -19.78 -22.54 16.41
CA ALA A 582 -19.46 -22.85 17.81
C ALA A 582 -20.25 -22.00 18.83
N GLY A 583 -21.00 -21.00 18.37
CA GLY A 583 -21.55 -19.94 19.21
C GLY A 583 -20.45 -19.10 19.89
N LEU A 584 -20.89 -18.25 20.82
CA LEU A 584 -20.03 -17.47 21.70
C LEU A 584 -20.36 -17.84 23.14
N SER A 585 -19.37 -18.26 23.93
CA SER A 585 -19.54 -18.57 25.37
C SER A 585 -18.25 -18.27 26.16
N GLY A 586 -18.34 -18.14 27.49
CA GLY A 586 -17.18 -17.88 28.37
C GLY A 586 -16.62 -16.45 28.33
N GLY A 587 -17.42 -15.48 27.88
CA GLY A 587 -17.07 -14.08 27.72
C GLY A 587 -18.17 -13.16 28.22
N ASN A 588 -17.97 -11.84 28.10
CA ASN A 588 -18.93 -10.82 28.48
C ASN A 588 -19.14 -9.83 27.34
N PHE A 589 -20.34 -9.27 27.23
CA PHE A 589 -20.64 -8.20 26.28
C PHE A 589 -20.35 -6.82 26.86
N GLU A 590 -19.83 -5.94 26.02
CA GLU A 590 -19.64 -4.52 26.29
C GLU A 590 -20.12 -3.73 25.07
N LEU A 591 -20.90 -2.68 25.29
CA LEU A 591 -21.22 -1.68 24.29
C LEU A 591 -20.09 -0.64 24.25
N ALA A 592 -19.52 -0.42 23.06
CA ALA A 592 -18.74 0.76 22.72
C ALA A 592 -19.58 1.62 21.75
N LEU A 593 -20.37 2.54 22.30
CA LEU A 593 -21.25 3.41 21.52
C LEU A 593 -20.44 4.62 21.04
N GLU A 594 -20.25 4.69 19.73
CA GLU A 594 -19.59 5.82 19.08
C GLU A 594 -20.63 6.87 18.68
N TYR A 595 -20.30 8.15 18.89
CA TYR A 595 -21.15 9.27 18.52
C TYR A 595 -20.36 10.58 18.45
N ARG A 596 -20.93 11.57 17.77
CA ARG A 596 -20.48 12.98 17.83
C ARG A 596 -21.55 13.83 18.48
N LYS A 597 -21.18 15.02 18.98
CA LYS A 597 -22.14 15.98 19.52
C LYS A 597 -22.35 17.11 18.54
N THR A 598 -23.59 17.53 18.35
CA THR A 598 -23.88 18.72 17.55
C THR A 598 -23.64 19.99 18.37
N GLY A 599 -23.12 21.04 17.71
CA GLY A 599 -22.84 22.34 18.32
C GLY A 599 -24.08 23.22 18.55
N GLY A 600 -25.24 22.82 18.01
CA GLY A 600 -26.51 23.53 18.10
C GLY A 600 -27.71 22.57 18.04
N ASP A 601 -28.93 23.10 17.86
CA ASP A 601 -30.13 22.26 17.69
C ASP A 601 -30.04 21.47 16.38
N PRO A 602 -29.98 20.12 16.42
CA PRO A 602 -29.84 19.32 15.21
C PRO A 602 -31.17 19.09 14.50
N PHE A 603 -32.30 19.53 15.08
CA PHE A 603 -33.65 19.35 14.53
C PHE A 603 -34.10 20.53 13.68
N GLN A 604 -33.24 20.94 12.76
CA GLN A 604 -33.47 22.03 11.81
C GLN A 604 -33.14 21.60 10.38
N SER A 605 -33.63 22.35 9.39
CA SER A 605 -33.41 22.07 7.96
C SER A 605 -32.08 22.62 7.44
N LEU A 606 -31.06 22.70 8.30
CA LEU A 606 -29.72 23.21 8.03
C LEU A 606 -28.66 22.31 8.68
N PRO A 607 -27.47 22.17 8.07
CA PRO A 607 -26.36 21.46 8.69
C PRO A 607 -25.97 22.09 10.03
N VAL A 608 -25.53 21.24 10.97
CA VAL A 608 -24.96 21.68 12.25
C VAL A 608 -23.52 21.20 12.36
N ASP A 609 -22.66 22.05 12.90
CA ASP A 609 -21.29 21.67 13.21
C ASP A 609 -21.24 20.61 14.32
N THR A 610 -20.13 19.88 14.37
CA THR A 610 -19.90 18.81 15.33
C THR A 610 -18.73 19.11 16.25
N GLU A 611 -18.86 18.68 17.50
CA GLU A 611 -17.82 18.73 18.51
C GLU A 611 -17.38 17.32 18.91
N PRO A 612 -16.06 17.08 19.05
CA PRO A 612 -14.97 18.01 18.80
C PRO A 612 -14.69 18.13 17.29
N ALA A 613 -14.44 19.34 16.79
CA ALA A 613 -14.08 19.54 15.38
C ALA A 613 -12.82 18.76 14.96
N ASN A 614 -11.88 18.54 15.90
CA ASN A 614 -10.57 17.91 15.65
C ASN A 614 -10.48 16.43 16.11
N ALA A 615 -11.60 15.78 16.41
CA ALA A 615 -11.62 14.39 16.86
C ALA A 615 -12.55 13.54 15.99
N ALA A 616 -12.29 12.24 15.93
CA ALA A 616 -13.13 11.32 15.18
C ALA A 616 -14.52 11.20 15.84
N GLY A 617 -14.57 11.20 17.18
CA GLY A 617 -15.82 11.20 17.93
C GLY A 617 -15.63 10.94 19.42
N TYR A 618 -16.72 10.62 20.09
CA TYR A 618 -16.74 10.14 21.46
C TYR A 618 -17.15 8.66 21.49
N VAL A 619 -16.70 7.94 22.52
CA VAL A 619 -17.11 6.56 22.77
C VAL A 619 -17.59 6.42 24.21
N LEU A 620 -18.75 5.79 24.39
CA LEU A 620 -19.25 5.35 25.69
C LEU A 620 -19.01 3.85 25.83
N ARG A 621 -18.33 3.42 26.90
CA ARG A 621 -18.09 2.00 27.20
C ARG A 621 -18.95 1.52 28.35
N VAL A 622 -19.88 0.62 28.08
CA VAL A 622 -20.85 0.15 29.07
C VAL A 622 -20.96 -1.38 29.03
N PRO A 623 -20.75 -2.08 30.16
CA PRO A 623 -20.93 -3.53 30.21
C PRO A 623 -22.41 -3.92 30.07
N GLU A 624 -22.67 -5.12 29.58
CA GLU A 624 -24.02 -5.67 29.58
C GLU A 624 -24.55 -5.84 31.03
N LYS A 625 -25.78 -5.38 31.25
CA LYS A 625 -26.39 -5.17 32.57
C LYS A 625 -26.81 -6.48 33.26
N ASN A 626 -27.26 -7.47 32.50
CA ASN A 626 -27.91 -8.68 33.02
C ASN A 626 -26.96 -9.89 33.13
N GLY A 627 -25.66 -9.73 32.85
CA GLY A 627 -24.67 -10.81 32.91
C GLY A 627 -24.78 -11.81 31.76
N VAL A 628 -25.35 -11.40 30.63
CA VAL A 628 -25.43 -12.24 29.43
C VAL A 628 -24.00 -12.52 28.93
N SER A 629 -23.70 -13.80 28.73
CA SER A 629 -22.35 -14.28 28.41
C SER A 629 -22.33 -15.34 27.30
N ILE A 630 -23.49 -15.63 26.71
CA ILE A 630 -23.66 -16.70 25.73
C ILE A 630 -24.53 -16.21 24.56
N LEU A 631 -24.07 -16.45 23.33
CA LEU A 631 -24.88 -16.42 22.12
C LEU A 631 -24.82 -17.79 21.44
N GLN A 632 -25.96 -18.48 21.43
CA GLN A 632 -26.10 -19.74 20.70
C GLN A 632 -26.37 -19.46 19.21
N PRO A 633 -25.88 -20.30 18.29
CA PRO A 633 -26.10 -20.10 16.86
C PRO A 633 -27.59 -20.00 16.51
N GLY A 634 -27.97 -18.99 15.72
CA GLY A 634 -29.35 -18.78 15.26
C GLY A 634 -30.37 -18.43 16.35
N THR A 635 -29.97 -18.32 17.63
CA THR A 635 -30.87 -17.99 18.74
C THR A 635 -30.65 -16.54 19.16
N PRO A 636 -31.61 -15.64 18.89
CA PRO A 636 -31.44 -14.25 19.25
C PRO A 636 -31.54 -14.01 20.76
N VAL A 637 -30.68 -13.14 21.28
CA VAL A 637 -30.66 -12.76 22.71
C VAL A 637 -30.77 -11.24 22.84
N GLU A 638 -31.57 -10.76 23.79
CA GLU A 638 -31.65 -9.34 24.11
C GLU A 638 -30.50 -8.97 25.07
N LEU A 639 -29.72 -7.96 24.70
CA LEU A 639 -28.66 -7.37 25.52
C LEU A 639 -29.13 -5.99 26.00
N THR A 640 -28.93 -5.69 27.28
CA THR A 640 -29.32 -4.40 27.87
C THR A 640 -28.09 -3.67 28.40
N PHE A 641 -27.98 -2.37 28.10
CA PHE A 641 -26.88 -1.52 28.54
C PHE A 641 -27.41 -0.32 29.33
N ASP A 642 -26.85 -0.08 30.51
CA ASP A 642 -27.22 1.03 31.39
C ASP A 642 -26.32 2.25 31.13
N LEU A 643 -26.87 3.25 30.46
CA LEU A 643 -26.18 4.50 30.14
C LEU A 643 -26.37 5.57 31.23
N SER A 644 -27.06 5.30 32.34
CA SER A 644 -27.41 6.34 33.33
C SER A 644 -26.21 7.06 33.96
N SER A 645 -25.05 6.41 34.04
CA SER A 645 -23.80 7.00 34.52
C SER A 645 -23.06 7.84 33.47
N VAL A 646 -23.32 7.59 32.18
CA VAL A 646 -22.77 8.30 31.03
C VAL A 646 -23.84 8.45 29.93
N PRO A 647 -24.88 9.28 30.14
CA PRO A 647 -26.03 9.29 29.24
C PRO A 647 -25.68 9.81 27.85
N LEU A 648 -26.28 9.22 26.81
CA LEU A 648 -26.18 9.74 25.46
C LEU A 648 -27.15 10.93 25.30
N PRO A 649 -26.69 12.14 24.92
CA PRO A 649 -27.58 13.28 24.73
C PRO A 649 -28.44 13.13 23.47
N VAL A 650 -29.62 13.76 23.45
CA VAL A 650 -30.46 13.84 22.24
C VAL A 650 -29.86 14.70 21.12
N THR A 651 -28.78 15.42 21.41
CA THR A 651 -27.99 16.18 20.43
C THR A 651 -26.85 15.37 19.80
N ALA A 652 -26.78 14.07 20.07
CA ALA A 652 -25.83 13.17 19.43
C ALA A 652 -26.12 13.00 17.93
N THR A 653 -25.08 12.78 17.13
CA THR A 653 -25.15 12.43 15.70
C THR A 653 -24.11 11.35 15.40
N ASP A 654 -24.16 10.76 14.21
CA ASP A 654 -23.21 9.71 13.75
C ASP A 654 -23.14 8.56 14.78
N VAL A 655 -24.30 7.99 15.12
CA VAL A 655 -24.44 7.06 16.22
C VAL A 655 -24.21 5.62 15.75
N TYR A 656 -23.09 5.03 16.18
CA TYR A 656 -22.73 3.66 15.83
C TYR A 656 -22.66 2.77 17.07
N LEU A 657 -23.26 1.58 16.95
CA LEU A 657 -23.23 0.56 17.98
C LEU A 657 -22.11 -0.44 17.68
N ASN A 658 -21.07 -0.47 18.50
CA ASN A 658 -20.08 -1.55 18.50
C ASN A 658 -20.29 -2.43 19.74
N ILE A 659 -20.94 -3.58 19.58
CA ILE A 659 -21.13 -4.57 20.64
C ILE A 659 -19.94 -5.53 20.63
N ILE A 660 -19.09 -5.43 21.64
CA ILE A 660 -17.85 -6.20 21.74
C ILE A 660 -18.06 -7.38 22.68
N TYR A 661 -17.85 -8.59 22.18
CA TYR A 661 -17.80 -9.79 22.99
C TYR A 661 -16.35 -10.06 23.41
N LYS A 662 -16.05 -9.95 24.71
CA LYS A 662 -14.69 -10.09 25.26
C LYS A 662 -14.53 -11.38 26.02
N ASN A 663 -13.34 -11.98 25.95
CA ASN A 663 -12.97 -13.08 26.83
C ASN A 663 -12.92 -12.61 28.29
N SER A 664 -13.58 -13.31 29.22
CA SER A 664 -13.65 -12.88 30.62
C SER A 664 -12.31 -12.95 31.36
N GLY A 665 -11.38 -13.81 30.94
CA GLY A 665 -10.06 -13.96 31.57
C GLY A 665 -9.00 -12.99 31.05
N THR A 666 -9.05 -12.64 29.76
CA THR A 666 -8.02 -11.79 29.12
C THR A 666 -8.51 -10.39 28.74
N SER A 667 -9.82 -10.15 28.81
CA SER A 667 -10.48 -8.94 28.29
C SER A 667 -10.27 -8.68 26.79
N LYS A 668 -9.70 -9.65 26.05
CA LYS A 668 -9.47 -9.53 24.61
C LYS A 668 -10.80 -9.65 23.86
N ALA A 669 -11.04 -8.76 22.90
CA ALA A 669 -12.17 -8.86 21.99
C ALA A 669 -12.08 -10.15 21.17
N MET A 670 -13.17 -10.91 21.14
CA MET A 670 -13.28 -12.19 20.45
C MET A 670 -14.24 -12.13 19.26
N ALA A 671 -15.27 -11.28 19.34
CA ALA A 671 -16.23 -11.04 18.27
C ALA A 671 -16.86 -9.65 18.42
N VAL A 672 -17.32 -9.06 17.32
CA VAL A 672 -17.96 -7.74 17.29
C VAL A 672 -19.28 -7.77 16.51
N GLY A 673 -20.29 -7.10 17.06
CA GLY A 673 -21.53 -6.73 16.39
C GLY A 673 -21.52 -5.24 16.09
N TYR A 674 -21.67 -4.85 14.83
CA TYR A 674 -21.72 -3.46 14.39
C TYR A 674 -23.10 -3.11 13.85
N ARG A 675 -23.59 -1.92 14.17
CA ARG A 675 -24.81 -1.36 13.59
C ARG A 675 -24.71 0.16 13.51
N ASP A 676 -24.87 0.68 12.30
CA ASP A 676 -25.21 2.08 12.06
C ASP A 676 -26.72 2.27 12.29
N ILE A 677 -27.09 3.17 13.20
CA ILE A 677 -28.48 3.41 13.63
C ILE A 677 -28.86 4.87 13.42
N SER A 678 -30.16 5.17 13.54
CA SER A 678 -30.64 6.55 13.42
C SER A 678 -29.98 7.47 14.45
N GLU A 679 -29.80 8.74 14.09
CA GLU A 679 -29.62 9.78 15.10
C GLU A 679 -30.90 9.90 15.96
N PRO A 680 -30.84 10.58 17.13
CA PRO A 680 -32.00 10.82 17.96
C PRO A 680 -33.16 11.37 17.12
N THR A 681 -34.24 10.61 17.00
CA THR A 681 -35.35 10.95 16.10
C THR A 681 -36.51 11.51 16.92
N PRO A 682 -36.96 12.76 16.66
CA PRO A 682 -38.09 13.33 17.36
C PRO A 682 -39.40 12.67 16.91
N VAL A 683 -40.27 12.42 17.88
CA VAL A 683 -41.64 11.94 17.66
C VAL A 683 -42.59 13.06 18.01
N ASP A 684 -43.20 13.63 16.99
CA ASP A 684 -43.95 14.88 17.08
C ASP A 684 -45.43 14.66 16.74
N ILE A 685 -46.30 15.44 17.36
CA ILE A 685 -47.72 15.50 17.09
C ILE A 685 -48.13 16.94 16.86
N PHE A 686 -48.97 17.16 15.85
CA PHE A 686 -49.56 18.45 15.57
C PHE A 686 -51.08 18.32 15.43
N ASN A 687 -51.85 19.10 16.20
CA ASN A 687 -53.29 19.18 16.07
C ASN A 687 -53.67 20.40 15.21
N ASN A 688 -54.02 20.14 13.94
CA ASN A 688 -54.50 21.11 12.94
C ASN A 688 -56.02 21.06 12.74
N THR A 689 -56.79 20.63 13.73
CA THR A 689 -58.27 20.59 13.63
C THR A 689 -58.91 21.97 13.77
N ASP A 690 -58.14 23.03 13.99
CA ASP A 690 -58.64 24.42 14.01
C ASP A 690 -58.94 24.99 12.61
N TYR A 691 -58.58 24.26 11.54
CA TYR A 691 -58.91 24.60 10.16
C TYR A 691 -59.37 23.37 9.37
N VAL A 692 -60.28 23.59 8.42
CA VAL A 692 -60.76 22.59 7.46
C VAL A 692 -60.49 23.05 6.04
N CYS A 693 -60.13 22.11 5.16
CA CYS A 693 -59.85 22.37 3.74
C CYS A 693 -61.08 22.01 2.91
N VAL A 694 -61.80 23.03 2.43
CA VAL A 694 -63.01 22.89 1.61
C VAL A 694 -62.79 23.60 0.28
N ASN A 695 -62.95 22.88 -0.83
CA ASN A 695 -62.84 23.37 -2.20
C ASN A 695 -61.53 24.15 -2.49
N ASN A 696 -60.39 23.56 -2.13
CA ASN A 696 -59.05 24.17 -2.26
C ASN A 696 -58.83 25.46 -1.43
N GLN A 697 -59.66 25.73 -0.42
CA GLN A 697 -59.52 26.87 0.48
C GLN A 697 -59.52 26.43 1.95
N TRP A 698 -58.69 27.09 2.76
CA TRP A 698 -58.69 26.91 4.22
C TRP A 698 -59.79 27.77 4.85
N PHE A 699 -60.59 27.15 5.70
CA PHE A 699 -61.56 27.84 6.56
C PHE A 699 -61.26 27.55 8.03
N PRO A 700 -61.45 28.54 8.93
CA PRO A 700 -61.49 28.26 10.36
C PRO A 700 -62.54 27.19 10.65
N ALA A 701 -62.21 26.25 11.54
CA ALA A 701 -63.15 25.22 11.94
C ALA A 701 -64.38 25.83 12.63
N GLY A 702 -65.57 25.37 12.24
CA GLY A 702 -66.87 25.91 12.66
C GLY A 702 -67.31 27.21 11.94
N ASP A 703 -66.61 27.64 10.88
CA ASP A 703 -67.06 28.78 10.06
C ASP A 703 -68.39 28.45 9.34
N PRO A 704 -69.47 29.24 9.53
CA PRO A 704 -70.76 28.99 8.88
C PRO A 704 -70.68 28.90 7.34
N ALA A 705 -69.75 29.62 6.71
CA ALA A 705 -69.55 29.55 5.27
C ALA A 705 -68.90 28.22 4.85
N ALA A 706 -68.02 27.66 5.68
CA ALA A 706 -67.40 26.37 5.44
C ALA A 706 -68.42 25.23 5.60
N ILE A 707 -69.25 25.28 6.64
CA ILE A 707 -70.32 24.31 6.89
C ILE A 707 -71.31 24.29 5.72
N ALA A 708 -71.80 25.46 5.30
CA ALA A 708 -72.74 25.57 4.19
C ALA A 708 -72.15 25.10 2.86
N LEU A 709 -70.87 25.41 2.61
CA LEU A 709 -70.17 24.96 1.41
C LEU A 709 -69.89 23.45 1.45
N ALA A 710 -69.58 22.90 2.62
CA ALA A 710 -69.35 21.48 2.79
C ALA A 710 -70.62 20.67 2.52
N ASP A 711 -71.74 21.07 3.12
CA ASP A 711 -73.06 20.49 2.86
C ASP A 711 -73.44 20.60 1.38
N GLN A 712 -73.24 21.77 0.74
CA GLN A 712 -73.51 21.95 -0.69
C GLN A 712 -72.70 21.00 -1.58
N LEU A 713 -71.43 20.75 -1.23
CA LEU A 713 -70.53 19.87 -1.99
C LEU A 713 -70.74 18.39 -1.68
N GLY A 714 -71.40 18.06 -0.58
CA GLY A 714 -71.74 16.72 -0.16
C GLY A 714 -73.17 16.33 -0.53
N ASN A 715 -74.03 16.11 0.46
CA ASN A 715 -75.38 15.57 0.29
C ASN A 715 -76.49 16.66 0.31
N ASN A 716 -76.13 17.90 0.68
CA ASN A 716 -76.98 19.09 0.69
C ASN A 716 -78.28 18.89 1.50
N ASN A 717 -78.18 18.28 2.68
CA ASN A 717 -79.27 18.02 3.61
C ASN A 717 -79.41 19.10 4.71
N GLY A 718 -78.50 20.07 4.76
CA GLY A 718 -78.48 21.16 5.74
C GLY A 718 -77.86 20.80 7.09
N ILE A 719 -77.12 19.69 7.18
CA ILE A 719 -76.44 19.16 8.37
C ILE A 719 -74.96 18.96 8.00
N ASP A 720 -74.06 19.26 8.93
CA ASP A 720 -72.63 18.97 8.75
C ASP A 720 -72.34 17.48 9.01
N ASP A 721 -72.76 16.61 8.10
CA ASP A 721 -72.57 15.16 8.16
C ASP A 721 -71.84 14.56 6.96
N ASP A 722 -71.33 15.41 6.07
CA ASP A 722 -70.51 15.03 4.91
C ASP A 722 -69.02 15.03 5.22
N ILE A 723 -68.58 15.96 6.08
CA ILE A 723 -67.21 16.06 6.54
C ILE A 723 -67.14 16.71 7.93
N ASP A 724 -66.09 16.39 8.68
CA ASP A 724 -65.84 17.04 9.97
C ASP A 724 -65.32 18.48 9.77
N THR A 725 -66.17 19.50 9.94
CA THR A 725 -65.73 20.91 9.84
C THR A 725 -65.41 21.54 11.19
N PHE A 726 -65.49 20.78 12.29
CA PHE A 726 -65.31 21.29 13.65
C PHE A 726 -63.91 20.99 14.20
N ARG A 727 -63.57 21.67 15.30
CA ARG A 727 -62.28 21.56 15.97
C ARG A 727 -62.34 20.59 17.14
N HIS A 728 -61.24 19.89 17.37
CA HIS A 728 -61.21 18.77 18.32
C HIS A 728 -60.07 18.84 19.31
N ASN A 729 -60.38 18.45 20.55
CA ASN A 729 -59.36 18.07 21.52
C ASN A 729 -58.95 16.63 21.25
N ILE A 730 -57.65 16.34 21.35
CA ILE A 730 -57.15 14.98 21.14
C ILE A 730 -56.55 14.48 22.45
N SER A 731 -57.09 13.38 22.96
CA SER A 731 -56.70 12.80 24.25
C SER A 731 -56.38 11.31 24.13
N ASN A 732 -55.76 10.74 25.15
CA ASN A 732 -55.37 9.32 25.20
C ASN A 732 -54.65 8.86 23.92
N ILE A 733 -53.62 9.61 23.52
CA ILE A 733 -52.84 9.31 22.32
C ILE A 733 -51.81 8.24 22.67
N TYR A 734 -52.04 7.04 22.17
CA TYR A 734 -51.05 5.95 22.14
C TYR A 734 -50.31 6.01 20.81
N TYR A 735 -48.98 5.94 20.86
CA TYR A 735 -48.14 5.98 19.68
C TYR A 735 -47.20 4.78 19.70
N LYS A 736 -47.17 3.98 18.63
CA LYS A 736 -46.27 2.83 18.51
C LYS A 736 -45.32 3.05 17.35
N LEU A 737 -44.02 2.92 17.62
CA LEU A 737 -42.98 2.74 16.61
C LEU A 737 -42.52 1.29 16.60
N THR A 738 -42.23 0.76 15.42
CA THR A 738 -41.93 -0.66 15.21
C THR A 738 -41.05 -0.86 13.99
N SER A 739 -40.45 -2.05 13.89
CA SER A 739 -39.58 -2.41 12.78
C SER A 739 -40.37 -2.48 11.47
N SER A 740 -39.73 -2.09 10.37
CA SER A 740 -40.27 -2.26 9.02
C SER A 740 -40.41 -3.72 8.59
N THR A 741 -39.62 -4.63 9.17
CA THR A 741 -39.62 -6.07 8.82
C THR A 741 -40.57 -6.91 9.68
N SER A 742 -40.97 -6.41 10.85
CA SER A 742 -41.94 -7.05 11.73
C SER A 742 -42.85 -6.01 12.40
N PRO A 743 -43.73 -5.35 11.62
CA PRO A 743 -44.50 -4.24 12.13
C PRO A 743 -45.62 -4.70 13.06
N GLN A 744 -45.77 -3.97 14.17
CA GLN A 744 -46.81 -4.20 15.18
C GLN A 744 -47.73 -2.97 15.29
N PRO A 745 -49.06 -3.13 15.22
CA PRO A 745 -49.99 -2.03 15.40
C PRO A 745 -50.01 -1.53 16.86
N VAL A 746 -50.37 -0.27 17.03
CA VAL A 746 -50.56 0.36 18.34
C VAL A 746 -51.76 -0.25 19.09
N GLY A 747 -51.64 -0.34 20.41
CA GLY A 747 -52.76 -0.65 21.30
C GLY A 747 -52.57 -0.03 22.67
N ALA A 748 -53.62 -0.01 23.50
CA ALA A 748 -53.60 0.58 24.83
C ALA A 748 -52.57 -0.06 25.79
N THR A 749 -52.14 -1.30 25.51
CA THR A 749 -51.10 -2.03 26.25
C THR A 749 -49.80 -2.22 25.46
N ASN A 750 -49.75 -1.77 24.19
CA ASN A 750 -48.61 -1.92 23.30
C ASN A 750 -48.35 -0.59 22.57
N PHE A 751 -47.58 0.28 23.21
CA PHE A 751 -47.23 1.60 22.70
C PHE A 751 -45.79 1.96 23.07
N SER A 752 -45.20 2.87 22.31
CA SER A 752 -43.89 3.49 22.56
C SER A 752 -44.03 4.77 23.39
N PHE A 753 -45.06 5.58 23.08
CA PHE A 753 -45.42 6.81 23.80
C PHE A 753 -46.91 6.83 24.14
N PHE A 754 -47.23 7.51 25.24
CA PHE A 754 -48.58 7.79 25.66
C PHE A 754 -48.69 9.26 26.08
N GLU A 755 -49.66 9.98 25.51
CA GLU A 755 -50.01 11.35 25.87
C GLU A 755 -51.49 11.38 26.28
N PRO A 756 -51.81 11.59 27.57
CA PRO A 756 -53.19 11.59 28.04
C PRO A 756 -54.00 12.76 27.46
N GLY A 757 -53.35 13.86 27.06
CA GLY A 757 -54.01 15.05 26.54
C GLY A 757 -54.78 15.84 27.63
N PRO A 758 -55.67 16.75 27.22
CA PRO A 758 -56.01 17.08 25.84
C PRO A 758 -54.89 17.86 25.13
N VAL A 759 -54.55 17.44 23.92
CA VAL A 759 -53.81 18.26 22.94
C VAL A 759 -54.85 19.09 22.19
N GLY A 760 -54.94 20.37 22.52
CA GLY A 760 -55.93 21.29 21.95
C GLY A 760 -55.68 21.59 20.47
N PRO A 761 -56.66 22.20 19.77
CA PRO A 761 -56.46 22.68 18.40
C PRO A 761 -55.30 23.68 18.31
N ALA A 762 -54.71 23.84 17.13
CA ALA A 762 -53.57 24.73 16.89
C ALA A 762 -52.35 24.46 17.80
N SER A 763 -52.10 23.20 18.16
CA SER A 763 -51.06 22.84 19.14
C SER A 763 -50.03 21.86 18.60
N PHE A 764 -48.77 22.11 18.90
CA PHE A 764 -47.64 21.21 18.63
C PHE A 764 -47.16 20.56 19.94
N LYS A 765 -46.89 19.26 19.91
CA LYS A 765 -46.37 18.49 21.04
C LYS A 765 -45.29 17.52 20.57
N ARG A 766 -44.08 17.65 21.12
CA ARG A 766 -43.05 16.60 21.03
C ARG A 766 -43.28 15.56 22.12
N LEU A 767 -43.50 14.31 21.73
CA LEU A 767 -43.69 13.19 22.65
C LEU A 767 -42.35 12.73 23.25
N GLY A 768 -41.27 12.84 22.49
CA GLY A 768 -39.93 12.46 22.92
C GLY A 768 -38.98 12.20 21.76
N PHE A 769 -37.86 11.56 22.06
CA PHE A 769 -36.86 11.13 21.09
C PHE A 769 -36.60 9.62 21.20
N ILE A 770 -36.27 9.00 20.08
CA ILE A 770 -35.95 7.57 20.00
C ILE A 770 -34.65 7.33 19.24
N LEU A 771 -34.07 6.14 19.44
CA LEU A 771 -33.07 5.55 18.56
C LEU A 771 -33.65 4.29 17.93
N THR A 772 -33.50 4.11 16.62
CA THR A 772 -34.10 3.02 15.85
C THR A 772 -33.28 2.72 14.59
N ASP A 773 -33.71 1.76 13.78
CA ASP A 773 -33.29 1.64 12.39
C ASP A 773 -33.84 2.81 11.54
N TYR A 774 -33.19 3.12 10.42
CA TYR A 774 -33.59 4.20 9.52
C TYR A 774 -35.00 4.04 8.95
N ASP A 775 -35.36 2.83 8.52
CA ASP A 775 -36.70 2.51 8.05
C ASP A 775 -37.54 1.99 9.21
N LEU A 776 -38.67 2.64 9.47
CA LEU A 776 -39.57 2.27 10.56
C LEU A 776 -41.04 2.28 10.11
N LYS A 777 -41.90 1.67 10.92
CA LYS A 777 -43.35 1.84 10.83
C LYS A 777 -43.87 2.48 12.11
N TYR A 778 -44.94 3.25 12.00
CA TYR A 778 -45.60 3.80 13.17
C TYR A 778 -47.11 3.74 13.03
N SER A 779 -47.82 3.83 14.16
CA SER A 779 -49.28 3.93 14.20
C SER A 779 -49.70 4.69 15.45
N SER A 780 -50.85 5.36 15.40
CA SER A 780 -51.37 6.12 16.54
C SER A 780 -52.85 5.85 16.81
N LEU A 781 -53.18 5.59 18.07
CA LEU A 781 -54.54 5.44 18.58
C LEU A 781 -54.85 6.66 19.45
N ARG A 782 -56.04 7.25 19.33
CA ARG A 782 -56.40 8.49 20.03
C ARG A 782 -57.91 8.56 20.28
N ASN A 783 -58.29 9.40 21.23
CA ASN A 783 -59.68 9.82 21.44
C ASN A 783 -59.88 11.23 20.89
N ILE A 784 -60.98 11.43 20.17
CA ILE A 784 -61.42 12.73 19.69
C ILE A 784 -62.47 13.26 20.68
N GLY A 785 -62.26 14.48 21.16
CA GLY A 785 -63.17 15.19 22.05
C GLY A 785 -63.79 16.38 21.34
N HIS A 786 -65.10 16.34 21.17
CA HIS A 786 -65.89 17.40 20.53
C HIS A 786 -65.87 18.64 21.42
N ILE A 787 -65.48 19.78 20.85
CA ILE A 787 -65.40 21.05 21.56
C ILE A 787 -66.71 21.85 21.39
N ASP A 788 -67.32 21.77 20.21
CA ASP A 788 -68.52 22.52 19.88
C ASP A 788 -69.79 21.67 20.11
N PRO A 789 -70.81 22.17 20.83
CA PRO A 789 -72.08 21.46 20.98
C PRO A 789 -72.83 21.21 19.66
N ALA A 790 -72.55 22.00 18.61
CA ALA A 790 -73.13 21.83 17.28
C ALA A 790 -72.43 20.75 16.44
N ASP A 791 -71.32 20.22 16.92
CA ASP A 791 -70.56 19.15 16.27
C ASP A 791 -71.25 17.80 16.46
N HIS A 792 -72.08 17.44 15.47
CA HIS A 792 -72.80 16.18 15.41
C HIS A 792 -72.04 15.09 14.63
N TRP A 793 -70.80 15.35 14.19
CA TRP A 793 -70.04 14.44 13.37
C TRP A 793 -69.59 13.21 14.16
N VAL A 794 -70.24 12.06 13.95
CA VAL A 794 -69.90 10.80 14.63
C VAL A 794 -68.89 9.93 13.88
N GLY A 795 -68.50 10.32 12.65
CA GLY A 795 -67.64 9.54 11.76
C GLY A 795 -66.16 9.48 12.17
N GLY A 796 -65.75 10.27 13.18
CA GLY A 796 -64.36 10.36 13.66
C GLY A 796 -64.00 9.41 14.81
N ILE A 797 -64.95 8.69 15.41
CA ILE A 797 -64.67 7.73 16.50
C ILE A 797 -64.13 6.44 15.88
N GLY A 798 -62.87 6.47 15.43
CA GLY A 798 -62.23 5.37 14.73
C GLY A 798 -60.80 5.22 15.17
N VAL A 799 -60.51 4.11 15.85
CA VAL A 799 -59.16 3.61 16.11
C VAL A 799 -58.44 3.39 14.79
N PHE A 800 -57.71 4.38 14.28
CA PHE A 800 -56.84 4.22 13.11
C PHE A 800 -55.48 3.66 13.55
N ALA A 801 -55.44 2.38 13.88
CA ALA A 801 -54.19 1.65 14.09
C ALA A 801 -53.52 1.25 12.75
N SER A 802 -53.75 2.00 11.67
CA SER A 802 -53.08 1.76 10.39
C SER A 802 -51.58 1.98 10.55
N LEU A 803 -50.81 1.05 9.98
CA LEU A 803 -49.37 1.12 9.99
C LEU A 803 -48.92 2.07 8.88
N GLU A 804 -48.41 3.22 9.30
CA GLU A 804 -47.82 4.23 8.44
C GLU A 804 -46.34 3.95 8.20
N SER A 805 -45.85 4.37 7.03
CA SER A 805 -44.43 4.33 6.72
C SER A 805 -43.74 5.52 7.37
N GLY A 806 -42.69 5.24 8.14
CA GLY A 806 -41.85 6.26 8.75
C GLY A 806 -40.40 6.16 8.30
N MET A 807 -39.65 7.19 8.64
CA MET A 807 -38.22 7.30 8.43
C MET A 807 -37.61 7.94 9.67
N ALA A 808 -36.55 7.38 10.20
CA ALA A 808 -35.76 7.98 11.26
C ALA A 808 -34.81 9.03 10.70
N VAL A 809 -34.28 9.91 11.54
CA VAL A 809 -33.26 10.85 11.12
C VAL A 809 -32.01 10.09 10.66
N LYS A 810 -31.38 10.60 9.60
CA LYS A 810 -30.07 10.19 9.08
C LYS A 810 -29.20 11.42 8.84
N ASN A 811 -27.95 11.36 9.28
CA ASN A 811 -26.84 12.29 9.02
C ASN A 811 -27.21 13.78 9.19
N GLN A 812 -27.05 14.31 10.41
CA GLN A 812 -27.37 15.70 10.73
C GLN A 812 -26.21 16.67 10.44
N THR A 813 -25.02 16.17 10.04
CA THR A 813 -23.78 16.93 10.05
C THR A 813 -22.90 16.67 8.82
N GLY A 814 -22.92 17.59 7.85
CA GLY A 814 -21.99 17.62 6.71
C GLY A 814 -22.63 17.50 5.32
N SER A 815 -22.01 18.14 4.32
CA SER A 815 -22.35 18.02 2.88
C SER A 815 -21.41 17.02 2.22
N ASP A 816 -21.83 15.79 2.01
CA ASP A 816 -21.11 14.80 1.19
C ASP A 816 -21.34 15.03 -0.33
N GLY A 817 -21.69 16.25 -0.73
CA GLY A 817 -21.88 16.68 -2.12
C GLY A 817 -23.13 16.10 -2.80
N ILE A 818 -23.82 15.11 -2.21
CA ILE A 818 -24.94 14.40 -2.84
C ILE A 818 -26.15 14.19 -1.87
N THR A 819 -26.01 14.28 -0.55
CA THR A 819 -27.09 13.87 0.38
C THR A 819 -27.86 15.04 1.03
N ARG A 820 -29.18 14.86 1.11
CA ARG A 820 -30.18 15.81 1.63
C ARG A 820 -30.17 15.78 3.16
N TYR A 821 -29.92 16.93 3.80
CA TYR A 821 -30.16 17.14 5.23
C TYR A 821 -31.58 16.73 5.65
N PRO A 822 -31.82 16.38 6.92
CA PRO A 822 -33.17 16.13 7.41
C PRO A 822 -34.08 17.34 7.12
N LEU A 823 -35.03 17.17 6.19
CA LEU A 823 -36.01 18.18 5.85
C LEU A 823 -37.08 18.23 6.95
N MET A 824 -36.87 19.09 7.95
CA MET A 824 -37.90 19.42 8.91
C MET A 824 -39.00 20.22 8.22
N TYR A 825 -40.23 19.73 8.32
CA TYR A 825 -41.40 20.41 7.77
C TYR A 825 -41.79 21.57 8.69
N ASN A 826 -41.98 22.76 8.11
CA ASN A 826 -42.54 23.88 8.84
C ASN A 826 -44.06 23.71 8.96
N MET A 827 -44.50 23.22 10.11
CA MET A 827 -45.91 23.10 10.47
C MET A 827 -46.33 24.35 11.25
N ARG A 828 -46.78 25.37 10.52
CA ARG A 828 -47.31 26.63 11.09
C ARG A 828 -46.34 27.26 12.10
N GLY A 829 -45.07 27.39 11.75
CA GLY A 829 -44.02 27.99 12.58
C GLY A 829 -43.29 27.00 13.50
N LYS A 830 -43.65 25.72 13.51
CA LYS A 830 -42.96 24.66 14.26
C LYS A 830 -42.28 23.70 13.32
N LEU A 831 -41.00 23.42 13.56
CA LEU A 831 -40.24 22.44 12.80
C LEU A 831 -40.58 21.03 13.29
N MET A 832 -41.07 20.20 12.37
CA MET A 832 -41.55 18.86 12.65
C MET A 832 -40.85 17.85 11.74
N TRP A 833 -40.41 16.73 12.33
CA TRP A 833 -39.90 15.61 11.53
C TRP A 833 -41.05 14.81 10.94
N GLY A 834 -41.19 14.83 9.61
CA GLY A 834 -42.29 14.14 8.94
C GLY A 834 -42.18 12.60 9.00
N GLY A 835 -40.97 12.05 9.14
CA GLY A 835 -40.74 10.61 9.11
C GLY A 835 -41.21 9.86 10.37
N ALA A 836 -41.46 10.55 11.48
CA ALA A 836 -42.05 9.96 12.68
C ALA A 836 -43.08 10.90 13.34
N GLY A 837 -43.55 11.91 12.59
CA GLY A 837 -44.52 12.90 13.06
C GLY A 837 -45.94 12.57 12.59
N THR A 838 -46.94 12.98 13.37
CA THR A 838 -48.35 12.83 13.00
C THR A 838 -49.09 14.15 13.07
N VAL A 839 -49.75 14.52 11.97
CA VAL A 839 -50.65 15.66 11.91
C VAL A 839 -52.08 15.15 12.00
N TYR A 840 -52.77 15.54 13.06
CA TYR A 840 -54.20 15.33 13.18
C TYR A 840 -54.92 16.53 12.59
N GLY A 841 -55.72 16.31 11.56
CA GLY A 841 -56.49 17.36 10.92
C GLY A 841 -57.83 16.82 10.45
N ASN A 842 -58.70 17.76 10.10
CA ASN A 842 -60.01 17.45 9.54
C ASN A 842 -59.83 16.90 8.13
N LEU A 843 -60.77 16.05 7.70
CA LEU A 843 -60.77 15.55 6.33
C LEU A 843 -60.95 16.71 5.34
N LYS A 844 -60.58 16.51 4.07
CA LYS A 844 -60.76 17.53 3.01
C LYS A 844 -61.99 17.24 2.15
N LEU A 845 -62.71 18.28 1.71
CA LEU A 845 -63.86 18.14 0.81
C LEU A 845 -63.75 19.05 -0.43
N PRO A 846 -63.87 18.52 -1.67
CA PRO A 846 -63.84 17.10 -2.01
C PRO A 846 -62.49 16.48 -1.62
N ALA A 847 -62.41 15.14 -1.53
CA ALA A 847 -61.23 14.42 -1.03
C ALA A 847 -59.91 14.76 -1.78
N ASN A 848 -59.99 15.24 -3.02
CA ASN A 848 -58.86 15.67 -3.84
C ASN A 848 -58.47 17.15 -3.63
N SER A 849 -59.05 17.85 -2.66
CA SER A 849 -58.73 19.25 -2.40
C SER A 849 -57.28 19.46 -1.98
N THR A 850 -56.68 20.51 -2.54
CA THR A 850 -55.33 20.97 -2.27
C THR A 850 -55.39 22.35 -1.63
N CYS A 851 -55.05 22.44 -0.34
CA CYS A 851 -54.95 23.70 0.39
C CYS A 851 -53.50 23.95 0.78
N ASP A 852 -53.01 25.16 0.50
CA ASP A 852 -51.62 25.54 0.78
C ASP A 852 -51.42 25.81 2.28
N TRP A 853 -50.57 25.02 2.92
CA TRP A 853 -50.25 25.14 4.35
C TRP A 853 -49.58 26.48 4.69
N ALA A 854 -48.96 27.17 3.74
CA ALA A 854 -48.34 28.48 3.95
C ALA A 854 -49.37 29.59 4.25
N LEU A 855 -50.65 29.37 3.95
CA LEU A 855 -51.73 30.32 4.23
C LEU A 855 -52.25 30.25 5.67
N LEU A 856 -51.90 29.20 6.41
CA LEU A 856 -52.34 29.04 7.79
C LEU A 856 -51.49 29.90 8.74
N PRO A 857 -52.10 30.53 9.77
CA PRO A 857 -51.35 31.34 10.72
C PRO A 857 -50.40 30.47 11.55
N ALA A 858 -49.25 31.04 11.92
CA ALA A 858 -48.31 30.37 12.81
C ALA A 858 -48.95 30.11 14.18
N VAL A 859 -48.62 28.96 14.78
CA VAL A 859 -49.05 28.61 16.13
C VAL A 859 -48.02 29.05 17.18
N PRO A 860 -48.45 29.46 18.38
CA PRO A 860 -47.56 29.90 19.46
C PRO A 860 -46.46 28.90 19.83
#